data_AF-A0AB32T349-F1
#
_entry.id   AF-A0AB32T349-F1
#
_cell.length_a   1.000
_cell.length_b   1.000
_cell.length_c   1.000
_cell.angle_alpha   90.00
_cell.angle_beta   90.00
_cell.angle_gamma   90.00
#
_symmetry.space_group_name_H-M   'P 1'
#
loop_
_entity.id
_entity.type
_entity.pdbx_description
1 polymer ?
#
loop_
_entity_poly.entity_id
_entity_poly.type
_entity_poly.pdbx_seq_one_letter_code
_entity_poly.pdbx_strand_id
1 'polypeptide(L)'
;MKNAREIQFSSFLLLAHFCFAQSDYAPYFYDNGPNSNNGNMALLNLSEDTPRGTQIYVLNGTDPEGQPVKYGITFEPGSKEFFRVHPKSGVVTLIEDLDREAQDEIEVFVSISDSLNKVVEKVSVFIMDANDERPQFQNMPSIVDVPENTTSGSSIYKVQAVDRDTGSGGSVTYFLQSSEQSPKFAIDHHSGVLRIKPGESLDYEKSRTHFITVVAKDGGGIYKGKQQVMSSSATLTINVIDTQDSPPIFIGTPYFGYVYEVSSPGSEIFTVSAKDGDMDNPNTIIYSLDSGADGSFSINKTSGVITLNLYPADLRREVFNIKVKALEISPEGKRLDFATTTVTIRVVDLNNHPPTFYGENGPQNVFELTMYEHPQEGEFLRGLKITVNDSDQGSNAKFNLRLVGPGRMLRVVPQTVLNEAQVTVLVEDSAAMDFEKSQFLTFKLLAVEIDTPERFSATADIIIHLLDTNDNAPKFTSDFYIARIPENSPGGSNVVSVTAMDPDSGIWGVVKYSIYGSGADIFLIQADSGIIYTQPWASLDAEVKSKYNFYVKAEDPEGKYSLAEVFVTITDLNDHPPAFNENSLEQTMVIGAPVKIEAIDEDAEEPNNLIEYSIMKADPDNIFDINADTGEIKLKPYIKSMDIVQNITNQRDCTWSVVVQAKDRGSPSFSTTTVVKIDITEAIKSRMLSYFLSLRTRPWTVFGICLSIVVFAICLTVFISTFIFWKSVKKSRVQPKGKIRKIIRRP
;
A
#
# COMPACT_ATOMS: atom_id res chain seq x y z
N MET A 1 178.34 31.86 -67.59
CA MET A 1 179.45 32.84 -67.46
C MET A 1 179.43 33.41 -66.05
N LYS A 2 180.57 33.28 -65.34
CA LYS A 2 181.00 33.98 -64.11
C LYS A 2 180.21 33.66 -62.83
N ASN A 3 180.79 32.81 -61.96
CA ASN A 3 181.80 33.13 -60.90
C ASN A 3 181.12 33.74 -59.67
N ALA A 4 181.06 33.02 -58.53
CA ALA A 4 182.09 32.94 -57.46
C ALA A 4 182.09 34.23 -56.60
N ARG A 5 182.13 34.23 -55.27
CA ARG A 5 182.86 33.46 -54.23
C ARG A 5 182.06 33.56 -52.92
N GLU A 6 181.93 32.51 -52.12
CA GLU A 6 182.83 32.17 -50.99
C GLU A 6 183.21 33.34 -50.06
N ILE A 7 182.87 33.20 -48.77
CA ILE A 7 183.76 33.34 -47.60
C ILE A 7 183.13 32.55 -46.44
N GLN A 8 183.93 31.68 -45.82
CA GLN A 8 183.66 30.89 -44.61
C GLN A 8 183.74 31.75 -43.33
N PHE A 9 183.09 31.33 -42.22
CA PHE A 9 183.79 30.78 -41.03
C PHE A 9 182.82 30.27 -39.93
N SER A 10 183.01 28.98 -39.55
CA SER A 10 183.00 28.35 -38.20
C SER A 10 181.78 28.52 -37.25
N SER A 11 180.92 27.50 -37.03
CA SER A 11 181.04 26.29 -36.16
C SER A 11 180.76 26.49 -34.66
N PHE A 12 179.66 25.92 -34.14
CA PHE A 12 179.60 25.01 -32.96
C PHE A 12 178.20 24.33 -32.79
N LEU A 13 178.21 23.08 -32.28
CA LEU A 13 177.15 22.06 -32.15
C LEU A 13 176.20 22.23 -30.94
N LEU A 14 174.93 21.75 -31.01
CA LEU A 14 174.30 20.76 -30.08
C LEU A 14 172.88 20.27 -30.52
N LEU A 15 172.53 19.02 -30.15
CA LEU A 15 171.30 18.24 -30.47
C LEU A 15 170.04 18.56 -29.60
N ALA A 16 168.83 18.31 -30.14
CA ALA A 16 167.65 17.77 -29.41
C ALA A 16 166.55 17.23 -30.37
N HIS A 17 165.93 16.09 -30.03
CA HIS A 17 164.72 15.48 -30.65
C HIS A 17 163.44 15.93 -29.90
N PHE A 18 162.28 16.03 -30.58
CA PHE A 18 160.95 16.23 -29.96
C PHE A 18 159.82 15.42 -30.63
N CYS A 19 158.91 14.89 -29.80
CA CYS A 19 157.72 14.08 -30.11
C CYS A 19 156.47 14.91 -30.53
N PHE A 20 155.52 14.26 -31.22
CA PHE A 20 154.15 14.72 -31.53
C PHE A 20 153.11 14.32 -30.46
N ALA A 21 152.04 15.10 -30.29
CA ALA A 21 150.82 14.75 -29.55
C ALA A 21 149.57 15.03 -30.41
N GLN A 22 148.54 14.18 -30.31
CA GLN A 22 147.26 14.26 -31.03
C GLN A 22 146.16 14.61 -30.00
N SER A 23 145.23 15.51 -30.33
CA SER A 23 144.13 15.98 -29.46
C SER A 23 142.91 15.02 -29.44
N ASP A 24 142.23 14.93 -28.30
CA ASP A 24 141.09 14.04 -27.98
C ASP A 24 139.81 14.89 -27.82
N TYR A 25 138.77 14.68 -28.66
CA TYR A 25 137.51 15.43 -28.62
C TYR A 25 136.44 14.72 -27.77
N ALA A 26 135.47 15.48 -27.24
CA ALA A 26 134.43 14.92 -26.38
C ALA A 26 133.30 14.23 -27.18
N PRO A 27 132.67 13.17 -26.64
CA PRO A 27 131.54 12.49 -27.28
C PRO A 27 130.28 13.36 -27.25
N TYR A 28 129.40 13.17 -28.22
CA TYR A 28 128.15 13.93 -28.35
C TYR A 28 126.95 13.03 -28.65
N PHE A 29 125.78 13.42 -28.17
CA PHE A 29 124.53 12.75 -28.52
C PHE A 29 124.09 13.12 -29.94
N TYR A 30 123.40 12.20 -30.62
CA TYR A 30 122.71 12.55 -31.84
C TYR A 30 121.51 13.44 -31.52
N ASP A 31 121.47 14.63 -32.13
CA ASP A 31 120.29 15.49 -32.10
C ASP A 31 119.16 14.83 -32.90
N ASN A 32 117.96 14.86 -32.34
CA ASN A 32 116.83 14.11 -32.84
C ASN A 32 115.56 14.96 -32.86
N GLY A 33 114.81 14.82 -33.96
CA GLY A 33 113.53 15.51 -34.13
C GLY A 33 112.45 15.03 -33.16
N PRO A 34 111.33 15.78 -33.08
CA PRO A 34 110.19 15.40 -32.25
C PRO A 34 109.67 13.99 -32.62
N ASN A 35 109.38 13.18 -31.60
CA ASN A 35 108.97 11.77 -31.68
C ASN A 35 110.07 10.74 -32.03
N SER A 36 111.34 11.11 -32.04
CA SER A 36 112.41 10.10 -32.15
C SER A 36 112.50 9.28 -30.86
N ASN A 37 112.68 7.97 -31.00
CA ASN A 37 112.82 7.02 -29.90
C ASN A 37 114.30 6.80 -29.51
N ASN A 38 115.22 7.53 -30.15
CA ASN A 38 116.65 7.47 -29.87
C ASN A 38 117.29 8.87 -29.95
N GLY A 39 118.44 9.08 -29.29
CA GLY A 39 119.13 10.37 -29.27
C GLY A 39 119.50 10.89 -27.89
N ASN A 40 119.34 12.19 -27.66
CA ASN A 40 119.57 12.85 -26.38
C ASN A 40 118.33 12.97 -25.47
N MET A 41 117.16 12.46 -25.89
CA MET A 41 115.90 12.50 -25.11
C MET A 41 115.22 13.88 -24.96
N ALA A 42 115.73 14.95 -25.58
CA ALA A 42 115.26 16.33 -25.34
C ALA A 42 113.77 16.64 -25.64
N LEU A 43 113.02 15.71 -26.27
CA LEU A 43 111.62 15.90 -26.70
C LEU A 43 110.74 14.69 -26.37
N LEU A 44 111.04 13.98 -25.28
CA LEU A 44 110.27 12.80 -24.87
C LEU A 44 109.00 13.22 -24.10
N ASN A 45 107.84 12.79 -24.62
CA ASN A 45 106.57 12.83 -23.91
C ASN A 45 106.18 11.41 -23.52
N LEU A 46 105.76 11.20 -22.28
CA LEU A 46 105.31 9.90 -21.77
C LEU A 46 103.94 10.03 -21.17
N SER A 47 103.03 9.10 -21.50
CA SER A 47 101.76 9.05 -20.78
C SER A 47 101.98 8.52 -19.37
N GLU A 48 101.28 9.08 -18.39
CA GLU A 48 101.41 8.65 -17.00
C GLU A 48 101.01 7.19 -16.77
N ASP A 49 100.11 6.67 -17.60
CA ASP A 49 99.66 5.28 -17.55
C ASP A 49 100.67 4.27 -18.13
N THR A 50 101.85 4.75 -18.56
CA THR A 50 102.93 3.92 -19.11
C THR A 50 103.37 2.89 -18.06
N PRO A 51 103.30 1.57 -18.35
CA PRO A 51 103.64 0.56 -17.36
C PRO A 51 105.11 0.62 -16.95
N ARG A 52 105.36 0.44 -15.65
CA ARG A 52 106.70 0.20 -15.12
C ARG A 52 107.40 -0.94 -15.87
N GLY A 53 108.69 -0.75 -16.18
CA GLY A 53 109.52 -1.69 -16.92
C GLY A 53 109.49 -1.50 -18.44
N THR A 54 108.68 -0.55 -18.95
CA THR A 54 108.64 -0.23 -20.38
C THR A 54 109.96 0.44 -20.82
N GLN A 55 110.48 -0.01 -21.95
CA GLN A 55 111.54 0.70 -22.66
C GLN A 55 110.95 1.96 -23.29
N ILE A 56 111.37 3.13 -22.78
CA ILE A 56 110.81 4.43 -23.17
C ILE A 56 111.68 5.17 -24.20
N TYR A 57 112.98 4.89 -24.23
CA TYR A 57 113.92 5.60 -25.10
C TYR A 57 115.23 4.82 -25.28
N VAL A 58 116.05 5.22 -26.26
CA VAL A 58 117.43 4.73 -26.43
C VAL A 58 118.39 5.90 -26.55
N LEU A 59 119.16 6.19 -25.51
CA LEU A 59 120.24 7.17 -25.59
C LEU A 59 121.25 6.76 -26.67
N ASN A 60 121.55 7.66 -27.59
CA ASN A 60 122.38 7.36 -28.75
C ASN A 60 123.28 8.55 -29.10
N GLY A 61 124.55 8.26 -29.35
CA GLY A 61 125.57 9.24 -29.68
C GLY A 61 126.87 8.58 -30.11
N THR A 62 127.86 9.39 -30.42
CA THR A 62 129.14 8.91 -30.92
C THR A 62 130.29 9.77 -30.40
N ASP A 63 131.47 9.20 -30.52
CA ASP A 63 132.74 9.83 -30.23
C ASP A 63 133.43 10.17 -31.57
N PRO A 64 133.94 11.40 -31.79
CA PRO A 64 134.55 11.78 -33.06
C PRO A 64 135.71 10.87 -33.51
N GLU A 65 136.42 10.26 -32.56
CA GLU A 65 137.53 9.33 -32.75
C GLU A 65 137.06 7.86 -32.87
N GLY A 66 135.77 7.59 -32.69
CA GLY A 66 135.16 6.27 -32.79
C GLY A 66 135.36 5.40 -31.55
N GLN A 67 135.68 5.99 -30.39
CA GLN A 67 135.80 5.24 -29.13
C GLN A 67 134.42 4.74 -28.62
N PRO A 68 134.38 3.60 -27.90
CA PRO A 68 133.13 3.09 -27.35
C PRO A 68 132.60 3.99 -26.23
N VAL A 69 131.42 4.55 -26.46
CA VAL A 69 130.73 5.44 -25.50
C VAL A 69 129.91 4.66 -24.46
N LYS A 70 129.75 5.26 -23.28
CA LYS A 70 128.86 4.82 -22.20
C LYS A 70 127.83 5.89 -21.89
N TYR A 71 126.60 5.44 -21.61
CA TYR A 71 125.47 6.31 -21.27
C TYR A 71 125.16 6.29 -19.78
N GLY A 72 124.74 7.43 -19.25
CA GLY A 72 124.29 7.58 -17.87
C GLY A 72 123.07 8.50 -17.77
N ILE A 73 122.20 8.25 -16.80
CA ILE A 73 121.10 9.14 -16.41
C ILE A 73 121.23 9.38 -14.93
N THR A 74 121.15 10.65 -14.54
CA THR A 74 121.17 11.10 -13.14
C THR A 74 120.08 12.14 -12.92
N PHE A 75 119.58 12.21 -11.68
CA PHE A 75 118.57 13.17 -11.25
C PHE A 75 119.20 14.20 -10.31
N GLU A 76 118.51 15.31 -10.05
CA GLU A 76 118.94 16.23 -9.01
C GLU A 76 119.01 15.52 -7.64
N PRO A 77 119.98 15.88 -6.77
CA PRO A 77 120.10 15.26 -5.46
C PRO A 77 118.83 15.43 -4.63
N GLY A 78 118.20 14.30 -4.24
CA GLY A 78 116.96 14.27 -3.45
C GLY A 78 115.69 14.04 -4.26
N SER A 79 115.76 14.08 -5.59
CA SER A 79 114.63 13.77 -6.48
C SER A 79 114.39 12.26 -6.61
N LYS A 80 113.14 11.86 -6.88
CA LYS A 80 112.78 10.47 -7.15
C LYS A 80 113.36 10.03 -8.51
N GLU A 81 113.93 8.84 -8.57
CA GLU A 81 114.50 8.28 -9.80
C GLU A 81 113.42 7.56 -10.61
N PHE A 82 113.01 8.12 -11.75
CA PHE A 82 111.95 7.54 -12.60
C PHE A 82 112.48 6.65 -13.73
N PHE A 83 113.72 6.88 -14.17
CA PHE A 83 114.29 6.23 -15.35
C PHE A 83 115.64 5.58 -15.03
N ARG A 84 115.93 4.47 -15.69
CA ARG A 84 117.24 3.81 -15.63
C ARG A 84 117.77 3.55 -17.03
N VAL A 85 119.03 3.89 -17.27
CA VAL A 85 119.71 3.60 -18.54
C VAL A 85 120.68 2.43 -18.42
N HIS A 86 120.71 1.57 -19.44
CA HIS A 86 121.75 0.55 -19.58
C HIS A 86 123.01 1.17 -20.22
N PRO A 87 124.18 1.12 -19.55
CA PRO A 87 125.32 1.97 -19.88
C PRO A 87 125.98 1.69 -21.23
N LYS A 88 125.79 0.51 -21.83
CA LYS A 88 126.37 0.16 -23.14
C LYS A 88 125.38 0.26 -24.30
N SER A 89 124.10 0.00 -24.06
CA SER A 89 123.09 -0.03 -25.13
C SER A 89 122.28 1.26 -25.21
N GLY A 90 122.36 2.12 -24.20
CA GLY A 90 121.59 3.36 -24.13
C GLY A 90 120.11 3.15 -23.84
N VAL A 91 119.63 1.91 -23.71
CA VAL A 91 118.21 1.62 -23.45
C VAL A 91 117.79 2.22 -22.11
N VAL A 92 116.78 3.08 -22.16
CA VAL A 92 116.18 3.73 -20.99
C VAL A 92 114.86 3.05 -20.67
N THR A 93 114.73 2.61 -19.43
CA THR A 93 113.56 1.90 -18.91
C THR A 93 112.90 2.72 -17.81
N LEU A 94 111.58 2.80 -17.82
CA LEU A 94 110.78 3.36 -16.73
C LEU A 94 110.85 2.43 -15.52
N ILE A 95 111.26 2.94 -14.35
CA ILE A 95 111.44 2.13 -13.14
C ILE A 95 110.48 2.49 -12.01
N GLU A 96 109.70 3.55 -12.15
CA GLU A 96 108.69 4.00 -11.20
C GLU A 96 107.43 4.44 -11.95
N ASP A 97 106.27 4.34 -11.30
CA ASP A 97 105.01 4.79 -11.88
C ASP A 97 104.99 6.33 -11.98
N LEU A 98 104.34 6.83 -13.02
CA LEU A 98 104.16 8.25 -13.31
C LEU A 98 102.75 8.66 -12.85
N ASP A 99 102.63 9.89 -12.36
CA ASP A 99 101.38 10.49 -11.85
C ASP A 99 101.46 11.99 -12.16
N ARG A 100 100.69 12.42 -13.16
CA ARG A 100 100.70 13.77 -13.72
C ARG A 100 100.01 14.74 -12.76
N GLU A 101 98.98 14.32 -12.04
CA GLU A 101 98.29 15.10 -11.00
C GLU A 101 99.24 15.47 -9.86
N ALA A 102 100.23 14.62 -9.58
CA ALA A 102 101.31 14.92 -8.65
C ALA A 102 102.46 15.72 -9.27
N GLN A 103 102.93 15.33 -10.46
CA GLN A 103 104.06 15.96 -11.15
C GLN A 103 103.97 15.78 -12.68
N ASP A 104 103.82 16.88 -13.41
CA ASP A 104 103.63 16.92 -14.87
C ASP A 104 104.92 17.04 -15.71
N GLU A 105 106.04 17.33 -15.06
CA GLU A 105 107.36 17.46 -15.71
C GLU A 105 108.47 16.80 -14.87
N ILE A 106 109.30 15.98 -15.51
CA ILE A 106 110.44 15.31 -14.88
C ILE A 106 111.73 15.80 -15.54
N GLU A 107 112.57 16.48 -14.76
CA GLU A 107 113.88 16.93 -15.23
C GLU A 107 114.96 15.86 -14.95
N VAL A 108 115.72 15.51 -15.99
CA VAL A 108 116.78 14.50 -15.93
C VAL A 108 118.06 14.97 -16.61
N PHE A 109 119.20 14.51 -16.09
CA PHE A 109 120.50 14.76 -16.70
C PHE A 109 120.97 13.49 -17.41
N VAL A 110 120.96 13.53 -18.75
CA VAL A 110 121.51 12.46 -19.59
C VAL A 110 123.00 12.71 -19.82
N SER A 111 123.81 11.67 -19.89
CA SER A 111 125.25 11.80 -20.08
C SER A 111 125.82 10.74 -21.02
N ILE A 112 126.84 11.14 -21.79
CA ILE A 112 127.61 10.30 -22.70
C ILE A 112 129.09 10.46 -22.40
N SER A 113 129.85 9.36 -22.36
CA SER A 113 131.27 9.38 -21.99
C SER A 113 132.08 8.31 -22.72
N ASP A 114 133.28 8.66 -23.18
CA ASP A 114 134.28 7.81 -23.84
C ASP A 114 135.32 7.23 -22.84
N SER A 115 135.11 7.42 -21.53
CA SER A 115 136.02 7.18 -20.39
C SER A 115 137.05 8.27 -20.03
N LEU A 116 137.30 9.23 -20.91
CA LEU A 116 138.17 10.40 -20.68
C LEU A 116 137.35 11.69 -20.51
N ASN A 117 136.40 11.90 -21.42
CA ASN A 117 135.48 13.01 -21.51
C ASN A 117 134.05 12.57 -21.14
N LYS A 118 133.28 13.46 -20.54
CA LYS A 118 131.87 13.25 -20.21
C LYS A 118 131.06 14.50 -20.55
N VAL A 119 130.06 14.35 -21.42
CA VAL A 119 129.07 15.38 -21.72
C VAL A 119 127.79 15.07 -20.97
N VAL A 120 127.17 16.11 -20.41
CA VAL A 120 125.91 16.02 -19.65
C VAL A 120 124.94 17.05 -20.23
N GLU A 121 123.72 16.62 -20.56
CA GLU A 121 122.64 17.46 -21.05
C GLU A 121 121.44 17.37 -20.09
N LYS A 122 120.81 18.52 -19.81
CA LYS A 122 119.56 18.58 -19.03
C LYS A 122 118.38 18.43 -19.98
N VAL A 123 117.47 17.52 -19.64
CA VAL A 123 116.31 17.14 -20.45
C VAL A 123 115.06 17.21 -19.58
N SER A 124 114.01 17.83 -20.09
CA SER A 124 112.68 17.80 -19.50
C SER A 124 111.83 16.74 -20.19
N VAL A 125 111.28 15.81 -19.42
CA VAL A 125 110.32 14.81 -19.88
C VAL A 125 108.94 15.24 -19.43
N PHE A 126 108.06 15.57 -20.38
CA PHE A 126 106.69 15.97 -20.08
C PHE A 126 105.79 14.75 -19.94
N ILE A 127 104.99 14.74 -18.88
CA ILE A 127 104.03 13.67 -18.60
C ILE A 127 102.69 14.06 -19.22
N MET A 128 102.15 13.18 -20.05
CA MET A 128 100.86 13.33 -20.69
C MET A 128 99.77 12.68 -19.85
N ASP A 129 98.69 13.43 -19.68
CA ASP A 129 97.46 13.04 -19.01
C ASP A 129 96.86 11.74 -19.57
N ALA A 130 96.44 10.86 -18.67
CA ALA A 130 95.57 9.72 -18.93
C ALA A 130 94.30 9.89 -18.09
N ASN A 131 93.15 9.44 -18.59
CA ASN A 131 91.87 9.67 -17.90
C ASN A 131 91.70 8.72 -16.72
N ASP A 132 92.43 8.88 -15.62
CA ASP A 132 92.45 7.95 -14.50
C ASP A 132 91.81 8.48 -13.21
N GLU A 133 91.51 9.78 -13.16
CA GLU A 133 90.63 10.36 -12.16
C GLU A 133 89.15 10.33 -12.58
N ARG A 134 88.27 10.59 -11.62
CA ARG A 134 86.83 10.68 -11.86
C ARG A 134 86.27 11.95 -11.24
N PRO A 135 85.12 12.46 -11.72
CA PRO A 135 84.54 13.66 -11.15
C PRO A 135 84.19 13.44 -9.68
N GLN A 136 84.58 14.35 -8.79
CA GLN A 136 84.25 14.30 -7.37
C GLN A 136 83.37 15.48 -6.96
N PHE A 137 82.18 15.20 -6.41
CA PHE A 137 81.30 16.23 -5.87
C PHE A 137 81.92 16.91 -4.64
N GLN A 138 81.84 18.25 -4.59
CA GLN A 138 82.35 19.07 -3.49
C GLN A 138 81.28 19.42 -2.46
N ASN A 139 80.02 19.50 -2.88
CA ASN A 139 78.90 19.94 -2.05
C ASN A 139 77.77 18.91 -1.92
N MET A 140 78.05 17.64 -2.22
CA MET A 140 77.07 16.55 -2.17
C MET A 140 77.62 15.35 -1.38
N PRO A 141 76.77 14.59 -0.65
CA PRO A 141 75.32 14.72 -0.53
C PRO A 141 74.89 15.96 0.26
N SER A 142 73.66 16.43 0.03
CA SER A 142 73.11 17.62 0.70
C SER A 142 71.59 17.51 0.89
N ILE A 143 71.04 18.37 1.74
CA ILE A 143 69.61 18.50 1.98
C ILE A 143 69.22 19.96 1.76
N VAL A 144 68.12 20.19 1.05
CA VAL A 144 67.57 21.53 0.81
C VAL A 144 66.08 21.55 1.09
N ASP A 145 65.64 22.61 1.77
CA ASP A 145 64.23 22.84 2.08
C ASP A 145 63.66 23.83 1.05
N VAL A 146 62.56 23.47 0.39
CA VAL A 146 61.94 24.24 -0.68
C VAL A 146 60.44 24.41 -0.38
N PRO A 147 59.94 25.66 -0.23
CA PRO A 147 58.50 25.91 -0.08
C PRO A 147 57.72 25.40 -1.30
N GLU A 148 56.54 24.81 -1.10
CA GLU A 148 55.79 24.25 -2.23
C GLU A 148 55.28 25.31 -3.22
N ASN A 149 55.00 26.52 -2.73
CA ASN A 149 54.61 27.67 -3.53
C ASN A 149 55.76 28.27 -4.37
N THR A 150 56.95 27.65 -4.36
CA THR A 150 58.08 28.07 -5.18
C THR A 150 57.69 28.03 -6.66
N THR A 151 57.83 29.18 -7.33
CA THR A 151 57.39 29.33 -8.72
C THR A 151 58.08 28.35 -9.67
N SER A 152 57.32 27.80 -10.62
CA SER A 152 57.83 26.88 -11.64
C SER A 152 59.00 27.50 -12.43
N GLY A 153 60.05 26.72 -12.70
CA GLY A 153 61.27 27.20 -13.38
C GLY A 153 62.35 27.80 -12.46
N SER A 154 62.04 27.98 -11.16
CA SER A 154 62.99 28.52 -10.17
C SER A 154 64.19 27.60 -9.95
N SER A 155 65.35 28.21 -9.72
CA SER A 155 66.57 27.47 -9.32
C SER A 155 66.55 27.20 -7.83
N ILE A 156 66.78 25.95 -7.44
CA ILE A 156 66.65 25.50 -6.06
C ILE A 156 67.98 25.04 -5.45
N TYR A 157 68.94 24.60 -6.27
CA TYR A 157 70.25 24.16 -5.80
C TYR A 157 71.29 24.25 -6.92
N LYS A 158 72.58 24.39 -6.59
CA LYS A 158 73.68 24.35 -7.56
C LYS A 158 74.68 23.28 -7.16
N VAL A 159 74.83 22.27 -8.00
CA VAL A 159 75.75 21.15 -7.79
C VAL A 159 77.13 21.50 -8.34
N GLN A 160 78.17 21.04 -7.64
CA GLN A 160 79.56 21.27 -8.04
C GLN A 160 80.39 19.98 -7.88
N ALA A 161 80.99 19.52 -8.96
CA ALA A 161 81.97 18.45 -9.00
C ALA A 161 83.23 18.89 -9.77
N VAL A 162 84.36 18.31 -9.42
CA VAL A 162 85.67 18.61 -10.01
C VAL A 162 86.32 17.30 -10.41
N ASP A 163 86.84 17.25 -11.64
CA ASP A 163 87.74 16.23 -12.13
C ASP A 163 89.15 16.83 -12.25
N ARG A 164 90.19 16.04 -11.93
CA ARG A 164 91.58 16.51 -11.84
C ARG A 164 92.38 16.27 -13.12
N ASP A 165 91.89 15.40 -14.00
CA ASP A 165 92.41 15.22 -15.35
C ASP A 165 92.38 16.55 -16.12
N THR A 166 93.12 16.62 -17.21
CA THR A 166 93.13 17.78 -18.11
C THR A 166 92.28 17.54 -19.36
N GLY A 167 92.03 18.59 -20.14
CA GLY A 167 91.28 18.48 -21.39
C GLY A 167 89.87 17.91 -21.22
N SER A 168 89.53 16.87 -22.00
CA SER A 168 88.21 16.23 -21.96
C SER A 168 87.99 15.37 -20.71
N GLY A 169 89.03 14.77 -20.12
CA GLY A 169 88.92 14.05 -18.84
C GLY A 169 88.58 14.98 -17.69
N GLY A 170 89.14 16.20 -17.70
CA GLY A 170 88.82 17.23 -16.70
C GLY A 170 87.43 17.87 -16.83
N SER A 171 86.70 17.62 -17.94
CA SER A 171 85.49 18.37 -18.27
C SER A 171 84.23 17.72 -17.71
N VAL A 172 83.69 18.29 -16.64
CA VAL A 172 82.53 17.73 -15.93
C VAL A 172 81.19 18.18 -16.52
N THR A 173 80.29 17.23 -16.77
CA THR A 173 78.89 17.46 -17.12
C THR A 173 77.94 16.75 -16.16
N TYR A 174 76.77 17.35 -15.92
CA TYR A 174 75.80 16.88 -14.91
C TYR A 174 74.53 16.32 -15.54
N PHE A 175 74.04 15.22 -14.99
CA PHE A 175 72.81 14.55 -15.40
C PHE A 175 72.00 14.12 -14.18
N LEU A 176 70.69 13.98 -14.33
CA LEU A 176 69.86 13.26 -13.36
C LEU A 176 69.87 11.78 -13.72
N GLN A 177 70.11 10.90 -12.75
CA GLN A 177 70.25 9.45 -12.98
C GLN A 177 69.01 8.84 -13.65
N SER A 178 67.82 9.31 -13.28
CA SER A 178 66.57 8.93 -13.93
C SER A 178 65.60 10.12 -13.95
N SER A 179 65.27 10.58 -15.15
CA SER A 179 64.25 11.61 -15.37
C SER A 179 62.85 11.14 -15.00
N GLU A 180 62.59 9.82 -15.04
CA GLU A 180 61.30 9.24 -14.63
C GLU A 180 61.12 9.25 -13.10
N GLN A 181 62.21 9.07 -12.35
CA GLN A 181 62.20 9.11 -10.88
C GLN A 181 62.25 10.54 -10.32
N SER A 182 62.58 11.53 -11.16
CA SER A 182 62.66 12.95 -10.79
C SER A 182 61.92 13.86 -11.79
N PRO A 183 60.65 13.58 -12.14
CA PRO A 183 59.97 14.22 -13.27
C PRO A 183 59.77 15.73 -13.09
N LYS A 184 59.74 16.19 -11.83
CA LYS A 184 59.53 17.59 -11.43
C LYS A 184 60.80 18.45 -11.52
N PHE A 185 61.97 17.86 -11.73
CA PHE A 185 63.25 18.57 -11.65
C PHE A 185 64.05 18.48 -12.95
N ALA A 186 64.86 19.50 -13.20
CA ALA A 186 65.78 19.54 -14.32
C ALA A 186 67.11 20.12 -13.84
N ILE A 187 68.23 19.55 -14.33
CA ILE A 187 69.57 20.08 -14.07
C ILE A 187 70.17 20.61 -15.35
N ASP A 188 70.78 21.79 -15.27
CA ASP A 188 71.57 22.33 -16.36
C ASP A 188 72.91 21.59 -16.46
N HIS A 189 73.19 20.99 -17.63
CA HIS A 189 74.30 20.04 -17.81
C HIS A 189 75.68 20.66 -17.61
N HIS A 190 75.83 21.98 -17.75
CA HIS A 190 77.12 22.66 -17.68
C HIS A 190 77.30 23.42 -16.37
N SER A 191 76.25 24.10 -15.88
CA SER A 191 76.33 24.92 -14.68
C SER A 191 76.02 24.16 -13.39
N GLY A 192 75.44 22.96 -13.49
CA GLY A 192 75.02 22.15 -12.34
C GLY A 192 73.81 22.72 -11.59
N VAL A 193 73.12 23.74 -12.15
CA VAL A 193 71.96 24.35 -11.50
C VAL A 193 70.75 23.44 -11.63
N LEU A 194 70.25 22.97 -10.49
CA LEU A 194 69.01 22.22 -10.36
C LEU A 194 67.82 23.19 -10.22
N ARG A 195 66.76 22.94 -10.97
CA ARG A 195 65.55 23.76 -11.06
C ARG A 195 64.29 22.91 -10.97
N ILE A 196 63.20 23.53 -10.57
CA ILE A 196 61.86 22.98 -10.81
C ILE A 196 61.58 23.09 -12.30
N LYS A 197 61.18 21.98 -12.93
CA LYS A 197 60.91 21.93 -14.36
C LYS A 197 59.75 22.89 -14.72
N PRO A 198 59.85 23.68 -15.81
CA PRO A 198 58.75 24.54 -16.23
C PRO A 198 57.45 23.77 -16.46
N GLY A 199 56.36 24.26 -15.88
CA GLY A 199 55.04 23.61 -15.91
C GLY A 199 54.79 22.64 -14.75
N GLU A 200 55.81 22.31 -13.96
CA GLU A 200 55.68 21.47 -12.75
C GLU A 200 55.64 22.35 -11.49
N SER A 201 55.01 21.83 -10.43
CA SER A 201 54.95 22.43 -9.08
C SER A 201 55.21 21.38 -8.00
N LEU A 202 55.65 21.87 -6.85
CA LEU A 202 55.72 21.08 -5.62
C LEU A 202 54.34 21.09 -4.94
N ASP A 203 54.09 20.10 -4.10
CA ASP A 203 52.81 19.87 -3.43
C ASP A 203 53.12 19.03 -2.19
N TYR A 204 53.05 19.66 -1.02
CA TYR A 204 53.41 19.11 0.27
C TYR A 204 52.43 17.99 0.66
N GLU A 205 51.13 18.20 0.42
CA GLU A 205 50.04 17.27 0.70
C GLU A 205 50.20 15.96 -0.08
N LYS A 206 50.79 16.00 -1.28
CA LYS A 206 51.05 14.82 -2.11
C LYS A 206 52.42 14.19 -1.85
N SER A 207 53.49 14.97 -1.75
CA SER A 207 54.86 14.44 -1.69
C SER A 207 55.82 15.37 -0.96
N ARG A 208 56.10 15.04 0.31
CA ARG A 208 56.93 15.84 1.23
C ARG A 208 58.43 15.79 0.97
N THR A 209 58.92 14.75 0.28
CA THR A 209 60.37 14.57 0.08
C THR A 209 60.67 13.99 -1.28
N HIS A 210 61.70 14.53 -1.94
CA HIS A 210 62.22 14.03 -3.21
C HIS A 210 63.71 13.70 -3.08
N PHE A 211 64.10 12.51 -3.53
CA PHE A 211 65.50 12.07 -3.56
C PHE A 211 66.04 12.16 -4.98
N ILE A 212 66.93 13.12 -5.23
CA ILE A 212 67.46 13.43 -6.56
C ILE A 212 68.90 12.94 -6.67
N THR A 213 69.14 11.88 -7.42
CA THR A 213 70.51 11.41 -7.68
C THR A 213 71.09 12.10 -8.90
N VAL A 214 72.11 12.91 -8.67
CA VAL A 214 72.86 13.65 -9.69
C VAL A 214 74.10 12.86 -10.05
N VAL A 215 74.36 12.72 -11.35
CA VAL A 215 75.51 12.03 -11.92
C VAL A 215 76.41 13.08 -12.57
N ALA A 216 77.67 13.14 -12.14
CA ALA A 216 78.72 13.91 -12.81
C ALA A 216 79.52 12.96 -13.70
N LYS A 217 79.75 13.35 -14.95
CA LYS A 217 80.53 12.59 -15.93
C LYS A 217 81.64 13.46 -16.49
N ASP A 218 82.83 12.89 -16.67
CA ASP A 218 83.87 13.51 -17.47
C ASP A 218 83.48 13.53 -18.96
N GLY A 219 84.27 14.22 -19.78
CA GLY A 219 84.15 14.23 -21.24
C GLY A 219 84.80 13.01 -21.91
N GLY A 220 85.43 12.15 -21.12
CA GLY A 220 86.15 10.96 -21.52
C GLY A 220 87.56 11.22 -22.06
N GLY A 221 88.38 10.18 -22.00
CA GLY A 221 89.77 10.19 -22.44
C GLY A 221 90.33 8.78 -22.59
N ILE A 222 91.61 8.68 -22.91
CA ILE A 222 92.30 7.40 -23.06
C ILE A 222 92.91 7.01 -21.72
N TYR A 223 92.66 5.78 -21.29
CA TYR A 223 93.36 5.15 -20.17
C TYR A 223 93.71 3.72 -20.54
N LYS A 224 94.98 3.35 -20.40
CA LYS A 224 95.57 2.06 -20.76
C LYS A 224 95.18 1.61 -22.17
N GLY A 225 95.23 2.56 -23.11
CA GLY A 225 94.92 2.36 -24.53
C GLY A 225 93.44 2.15 -24.85
N LYS A 226 92.52 2.39 -23.90
CA LYS A 226 91.07 2.32 -24.13
C LYS A 226 90.43 3.68 -23.89
N GLN A 227 89.48 4.04 -24.75
CA GLN A 227 88.60 5.18 -24.49
C GLN A 227 87.69 4.83 -23.31
N GLN A 228 87.67 5.67 -22.28
CA GLN A 228 86.74 5.55 -21.15
C GLN A 228 86.13 6.89 -20.77
N VAL A 229 84.99 6.81 -20.09
CA VAL A 229 84.25 7.94 -19.50
C VAL A 229 84.00 7.56 -18.06
N MET A 230 84.51 8.34 -17.12
CA MET A 230 84.35 8.11 -15.69
C MET A 230 83.22 8.99 -15.13
N SER A 231 82.55 8.46 -14.11
CA SER A 231 81.39 9.12 -13.53
C SER A 231 81.28 8.86 -12.05
N SER A 232 80.67 9.80 -11.35
CA SER A 232 80.26 9.67 -9.94
C SER A 232 78.81 10.09 -9.78
N SER A 233 78.18 9.60 -8.71
CA SER A 233 76.79 9.92 -8.39
C SER A 233 76.63 10.28 -6.93
N ALA A 234 75.82 11.28 -6.63
CA ALA A 234 75.46 11.66 -5.27
C ALA A 234 73.98 12.10 -5.19
N THR A 235 73.37 11.91 -4.03
CA THR A 235 71.94 12.20 -3.81
C THR A 235 71.76 13.54 -3.10
N LEU A 236 70.87 14.38 -3.64
CA LEU A 236 70.31 15.57 -3.01
C LEU A 236 68.92 15.23 -2.49
N THR A 237 68.68 15.46 -1.20
CA THR A 237 67.33 15.34 -0.63
C THR A 237 66.66 16.71 -0.64
N ILE A 238 65.50 16.80 -1.28
CA ILE A 238 64.66 18.01 -1.29
C ILE A 238 63.50 17.75 -0.34
N ASN A 239 63.43 18.50 0.75
CA ASN A 239 62.25 18.54 1.59
C ASN A 239 61.33 19.64 1.09
N VAL A 240 60.07 19.29 0.85
CA VAL A 240 59.03 20.27 0.55
C VAL A 240 58.55 20.83 1.88
N ILE A 241 58.49 22.16 1.98
CA ILE A 241 57.95 22.86 3.16
C ILE A 241 56.53 23.30 2.84
N ASP A 242 55.61 22.92 3.72
CA ASP A 242 54.20 23.29 3.71
C ASP A 242 54.00 24.81 3.66
N THR A 243 53.05 25.26 2.86
CA THR A 243 52.59 26.64 2.80
C THR A 243 51.07 26.68 2.77
N GLN A 244 50.46 27.66 3.43
CA GLN A 244 49.01 27.71 3.57
C GLN A 244 48.31 28.00 2.24
N ASP A 245 47.88 26.95 1.55
CA ASP A 245 47.35 27.01 0.20
C ASP A 245 46.17 26.05 -0.07
N SER A 246 45.78 25.23 0.91
CA SER A 246 44.66 24.33 0.82
C SER A 246 43.45 24.82 1.65
N PRO A 247 42.28 25.07 1.03
CA PRO A 247 41.10 25.53 1.75
C PRO A 247 40.60 24.53 2.79
N PRO A 248 39.86 24.99 3.81
CA PRO A 248 39.27 24.11 4.81
C PRO A 248 38.28 23.11 4.19
N ILE A 249 38.20 21.90 4.75
CA ILE A 249 37.38 20.79 4.24
C ILE A 249 36.34 20.38 5.28
N PHE A 250 35.06 20.38 4.91
CA PHE A 250 33.98 19.87 5.76
C PHE A 250 34.01 18.34 5.91
N ILE A 251 33.74 17.85 7.12
CA ILE A 251 33.79 16.43 7.49
C ILE A 251 32.38 15.92 7.76
N GLY A 252 32.00 14.79 7.15
CA GLY A 252 30.70 14.17 7.38
C GLY A 252 29.55 14.73 6.54
N THR A 253 29.86 15.30 5.38
CA THR A 253 28.85 15.69 4.38
C THR A 253 28.26 14.46 3.67
N PRO A 254 26.97 14.46 3.27
CA PRO A 254 26.00 15.55 3.40
C PRO A 254 25.41 15.70 4.82
N TYR A 255 25.04 16.93 5.19
CA TYR A 255 24.48 17.24 6.51
C TYR A 255 22.96 17.35 6.48
N PHE A 256 22.31 16.70 7.46
CA PHE A 256 20.87 16.75 7.68
C PHE A 256 20.56 17.14 9.12
N GLY A 257 19.72 18.15 9.30
CA GLY A 257 19.20 18.58 10.60
C GLY A 257 17.68 18.42 10.66
N TYR A 258 17.14 18.21 11.85
CA TYR A 258 15.70 18.10 12.08
C TYR A 258 15.26 19.10 13.14
N VAL A 259 14.16 19.80 12.87
CA VAL A 259 13.49 20.68 13.83
C VAL A 259 12.15 20.05 14.12
N TYR A 260 11.95 19.57 15.34
CA TYR A 260 10.65 19.06 15.76
C TYR A 260 9.73 20.23 16.13
N GLU A 261 8.43 20.08 15.91
CA GLU A 261 7.43 21.12 16.27
C GLU A 261 7.46 21.55 17.74
N VAL A 262 7.89 20.67 18.65
CA VAL A 262 8.07 20.95 20.09
C VAL A 262 9.39 21.68 20.43
N SER A 263 10.25 21.95 19.43
CA SER A 263 11.52 22.65 19.63
C SER A 263 11.29 24.11 20.01
N SER A 264 12.20 24.68 20.80
CA SER A 264 12.16 26.09 21.21
C SER A 264 13.34 26.89 20.65
N PRO A 265 13.21 28.23 20.51
CA PRO A 265 14.34 29.09 20.19
C PRO A 265 15.53 28.83 21.13
N GLY A 266 16.71 28.67 20.55
CA GLY A 266 17.94 28.28 21.22
C GLY A 266 18.27 26.78 21.16
N SER A 267 17.33 25.94 20.71
CA SER A 267 17.58 24.50 20.54
C SER A 267 18.69 24.24 19.52
N GLU A 268 19.60 23.33 19.86
CA GLU A 268 20.65 22.86 18.96
C GLU A 268 20.07 21.89 17.94
N ILE A 269 20.34 22.13 16.65
CA ILE A 269 19.79 21.34 15.54
C ILE A 269 20.83 20.34 15.04
N PHE A 270 22.01 20.86 14.71
CA PHE A 270 23.08 20.08 14.11
C PHE A 270 24.41 20.81 14.28
N THR A 271 25.52 20.07 14.33
CA THR A 271 26.87 20.65 14.41
C THR A 271 27.64 20.32 13.14
N VAL A 272 28.04 21.35 12.39
CA VAL A 272 28.96 21.16 11.26
C VAL A 272 30.41 21.16 11.75
N SER A 273 31.27 20.46 11.03
CA SER A 273 32.69 20.43 11.35
C SER A 273 33.52 20.49 10.08
N ALA A 274 34.49 21.38 10.05
CA ALA A 274 35.52 21.45 9.03
C ALA A 274 36.90 21.32 9.70
N LYS A 275 37.86 20.82 8.95
CA LYS A 275 39.28 20.85 9.29
C LYS A 275 40.04 21.67 8.28
N ASP A 276 41.21 22.15 8.66
CA ASP A 276 42.07 22.83 7.71
C ASP A 276 42.53 21.86 6.61
N GLY A 277 42.76 22.40 5.41
CA GLY A 277 43.25 21.65 4.27
C GLY A 277 44.73 21.31 4.39
N ASP A 278 45.51 22.20 5.01
CA ASP A 278 46.96 22.09 5.16
C ASP A 278 47.36 21.05 6.23
N MET A 279 48.43 20.29 5.98
CA MET A 279 48.91 19.25 6.90
C MET A 279 49.98 19.76 7.87
N ASP A 280 49.87 19.38 9.15
CA ASP A 280 50.83 19.68 10.24
C ASP A 280 50.88 21.13 10.73
N ASN A 281 50.24 22.08 10.04
CA ASN A 281 50.09 23.48 10.49
C ASN A 281 48.67 24.02 10.30
N PRO A 282 47.66 23.53 11.05
CA PRO A 282 46.27 23.94 10.87
C PRO A 282 45.97 25.31 11.47
N ASN A 283 45.35 26.18 10.69
CA ASN A 283 44.76 27.43 11.11
C ASN A 283 43.40 27.27 11.78
N THR A 284 42.98 28.34 12.45
CA THR A 284 41.68 28.38 13.13
C THR A 284 40.57 28.60 12.12
N ILE A 285 39.52 27.78 12.20
CA ILE A 285 38.35 27.87 11.34
C ILE A 285 37.21 28.59 12.07
N ILE A 286 36.57 29.53 11.38
CA ILE A 286 35.33 30.15 11.82
C ILE A 286 34.16 29.82 10.90
N TYR A 287 33.02 29.52 11.51
CA TYR A 287 31.79 29.20 10.79
C TYR A 287 30.88 30.41 10.65
N SER A 288 30.16 30.49 9.53
CA SER A 288 29.15 31.52 9.28
C SER A 288 28.06 30.99 8.36
N LEU A 289 26.85 31.55 8.45
CA LEU A 289 25.76 31.27 7.51
C LEU A 289 25.89 32.23 6.33
N ASP A 290 25.98 31.69 5.12
CA ASP A 290 26.15 32.45 3.89
C ASP A 290 24.79 32.79 3.26
N SER A 291 23.90 31.81 3.12
CA SER A 291 22.55 32.01 2.57
C SER A 291 21.57 30.89 2.97
N GLY A 292 20.26 31.12 2.79
CA GLY A 292 19.21 30.10 3.00
C GLY A 292 18.68 29.98 4.43
N ALA A 293 19.26 30.69 5.39
CA ALA A 293 18.81 30.69 6.78
C ALA A 293 17.61 31.60 7.06
N ASP A 294 17.40 32.65 6.25
CA ASP A 294 16.26 33.59 6.31
C ASP A 294 15.93 34.11 7.74
N GLY A 295 16.95 34.27 8.60
CA GLY A 295 16.79 34.67 10.02
C GLY A 295 16.29 33.58 10.97
N SER A 296 15.90 32.42 10.44
CA SER A 296 15.33 31.28 11.19
C SER A 296 16.37 30.51 12.01
N PHE A 297 17.65 30.60 11.63
CA PHE A 297 18.75 29.85 12.24
C PHE A 297 19.94 30.74 12.52
N SER A 298 20.74 30.37 13.51
CA SER A 298 22.07 30.96 13.76
C SER A 298 23.12 29.86 13.87
N ILE A 299 24.40 30.23 13.72
CA ILE A 299 25.52 29.32 13.85
C ILE A 299 26.55 29.90 14.82
N ASN A 300 27.06 29.06 15.71
CA ASN A 300 28.18 29.41 16.55
C ASN A 300 29.47 29.46 15.72
N LYS A 301 30.18 30.59 15.78
CA LYS A 301 31.36 30.86 14.95
C LYS A 301 32.53 29.91 15.21
N THR A 302 32.64 29.31 16.40
CA THR A 302 33.78 28.44 16.74
C THR A 302 33.38 26.96 16.82
N SER A 303 32.20 26.64 17.35
CA SER A 303 31.79 25.24 17.49
C SER A 303 31.09 24.67 16.25
N GLY A 304 30.60 25.51 15.34
CA GLY A 304 29.82 25.05 14.18
C GLY A 304 28.41 24.55 14.53
N VAL A 305 27.97 24.73 15.78
CA VAL A 305 26.61 24.38 16.23
C VAL A 305 25.60 25.33 15.59
N ILE A 306 24.63 24.78 14.88
CA ILE A 306 23.49 25.48 14.31
C ILE A 306 22.33 25.42 15.30
N THR A 307 21.78 26.57 15.66
CA THR A 307 20.65 26.69 16.59
C THR A 307 19.43 27.32 15.92
N LEU A 308 18.26 27.01 16.46
CA LEU A 308 16.98 27.55 16.04
C LEU A 308 16.75 28.95 16.65
N ASN A 309 16.29 29.93 15.86
CA ASN A 309 16.00 31.29 16.36
C ASN A 309 14.50 31.56 16.57
N LEU A 310 13.64 30.87 15.82
CA LEU A 310 12.19 31.09 15.81
C LEU A 310 11.46 29.86 16.34
N TYR A 311 10.21 30.01 16.77
CA TYR A 311 9.39 28.84 17.04
C TYR A 311 9.12 28.08 15.73
N PRO A 312 9.03 26.74 15.75
CA PRO A 312 8.74 25.95 14.55
C PRO A 312 7.49 26.41 13.80
N ALA A 313 6.45 26.85 14.52
CA ALA A 313 5.21 27.41 13.95
C ALA A 313 5.41 28.70 13.13
N ASP A 314 6.47 29.46 13.36
CA ASP A 314 6.79 30.70 12.65
C ASP A 314 7.68 30.47 11.41
N LEU A 315 8.15 29.23 11.19
CA LEU A 315 8.98 28.87 10.05
C LEU A 315 8.14 28.87 8.77
N ARG A 316 8.61 29.59 7.75
CA ARG A 316 7.86 29.77 6.48
C ARG A 316 7.98 28.59 5.51
N ARG A 317 8.79 27.59 5.85
CA ARG A 317 9.12 26.45 4.97
C ARG A 317 9.31 25.21 5.83
N GLU A 318 8.94 24.06 5.28
CA GLU A 318 9.18 22.75 5.89
C GLU A 318 10.62 22.25 5.66
N VAL A 319 11.29 22.77 4.61
CA VAL A 319 12.66 22.39 4.26
C VAL A 319 13.50 23.64 4.01
N PHE A 320 14.64 23.71 4.69
CA PHE A 320 15.64 24.75 4.51
C PHE A 320 16.94 24.15 3.98
N ASN A 321 17.48 24.74 2.92
CA ASN A 321 18.80 24.40 2.41
C ASN A 321 19.73 25.56 2.73
N ILE A 322 20.47 25.44 3.83
CA ILE A 322 21.30 26.51 4.37
C ILE A 322 22.74 26.32 3.90
N LYS A 323 23.31 27.33 3.26
CA LYS A 323 24.73 27.34 2.93
C LYS A 323 25.54 27.81 4.13
N VAL A 324 26.44 26.94 4.60
CA VAL A 324 27.36 27.21 5.69
C VAL A 324 28.76 27.40 5.12
N LYS A 325 29.44 28.45 5.57
CA LYS A 325 30.80 28.81 5.18
C LYS A 325 31.76 28.55 6.34
N ALA A 326 32.80 27.76 6.09
CA ALA A 326 33.96 27.59 6.95
C ALA A 326 35.09 28.46 6.39
N LEU A 327 35.52 29.47 7.14
CA LEU A 327 36.57 30.41 6.76
C LEU A 327 37.77 30.19 7.66
N GLU A 328 38.92 30.05 7.04
CA GLU A 328 40.20 29.92 7.70
C GLU A 328 40.76 31.31 8.09
N ILE A 329 41.38 31.39 9.27
CA ILE A 329 42.00 32.60 9.80
C ILE A 329 43.43 32.32 10.24
N SER A 330 44.35 33.17 9.80
CA SER A 330 45.74 33.15 10.26
C SER A 330 45.86 33.50 11.76
N PRO A 331 46.98 33.19 12.42
CA PRO A 331 47.24 33.57 13.82
C PRO A 331 47.15 35.09 14.06
N GLU A 332 47.43 35.91 13.05
CA GLU A 332 47.34 37.37 13.09
C GLU A 332 45.92 37.90 12.80
N GLY A 333 44.94 37.02 12.62
CA GLY A 333 43.54 37.38 12.36
C GLY A 333 43.23 37.70 10.89
N LYS A 334 44.14 37.40 9.95
CA LYS A 334 43.90 37.63 8.52
C LYS A 334 43.01 36.53 7.96
N ARG A 335 42.03 36.90 7.14
CA ARG A 335 41.17 35.96 6.41
C ARG A 335 41.96 35.31 5.28
N LEU A 336 41.98 33.98 5.26
CA LEU A 336 42.66 33.18 4.25
C LEU A 336 41.59 32.58 3.32
N ASP A 337 41.60 31.27 3.10
CA ASP A 337 40.67 30.60 2.20
C ASP A 337 39.39 30.12 2.91
N PHE A 338 38.40 29.67 2.15
CA PHE A 338 37.13 29.20 2.67
C PHE A 338 36.49 28.10 1.84
N ALA A 339 35.70 27.27 2.51
CA ALA A 339 34.80 26.32 1.86
C ALA A 339 33.35 26.60 2.21
N THR A 340 32.45 26.11 1.36
CA THR A 340 31.00 26.18 1.60
C THR A 340 30.38 24.80 1.45
N THR A 341 29.37 24.52 2.26
CA THR A 341 28.56 23.29 2.21
C THR A 341 27.10 23.61 2.45
N THR A 342 26.21 22.70 2.06
CA THR A 342 24.76 22.85 2.29
C THR A 342 24.32 21.93 3.42
N VAL A 343 23.60 22.48 4.39
CA VAL A 343 22.89 21.74 5.44
C VAL A 343 21.41 21.76 5.10
N THR A 344 20.81 20.58 4.95
CA THR A 344 19.37 20.45 4.75
C THR A 344 18.69 20.25 6.09
N ILE A 345 17.91 21.25 6.53
CA ILE A 345 17.10 21.18 7.75
C ILE A 345 15.66 20.88 7.37
N ARG A 346 15.06 19.86 7.97
CA ARG A 346 13.64 19.52 7.80
C ARG A 346 12.87 19.79 9.09
N VAL A 347 11.74 20.47 8.97
CA VAL A 347 10.77 20.59 10.05
C VAL A 347 9.97 19.28 10.08
N VAL A 348 9.92 18.64 11.23
CA VAL A 348 9.28 17.34 11.44
C VAL A 348 8.12 17.55 12.40
N ASP A 349 6.95 17.24 11.90
CA ASP A 349 5.72 17.11 12.67
C ASP A 349 5.77 15.84 13.51
N LEU A 350 5.41 15.94 14.80
CA LEU A 350 5.31 14.79 15.68
C LEU A 350 3.86 14.34 15.70
N ASN A 351 3.65 13.02 15.70
CA ASN A 351 2.32 12.45 15.86
C ASN A 351 1.93 12.54 17.35
N ASN A 352 1.30 13.63 17.78
CA ASN A 352 0.97 13.85 19.19
C ASN A 352 -0.40 14.50 19.43
N HIS A 353 -1.17 14.79 18.38
CA HIS A 353 -2.55 15.22 18.49
C HIS A 353 -3.48 14.15 17.91
N PRO A 354 -4.19 13.38 18.75
CA PRO A 354 -5.10 12.36 18.23
C PRO A 354 -6.30 13.00 17.51
N PRO A 355 -6.92 12.29 16.52
CA PRO A 355 -8.16 12.73 15.90
C PRO A 355 -9.22 13.02 16.96
N THR A 356 -9.91 14.14 16.85
CA THR A 356 -10.89 14.59 17.85
C THR A 356 -12.20 14.99 17.17
N PHE A 357 -13.33 14.57 17.75
CA PHE A 357 -14.66 14.93 17.26
C PHE A 357 -15.18 16.21 17.91
N TYR A 358 -15.82 17.05 17.10
CA TYR A 358 -16.37 18.34 17.46
C TYR A 358 -17.84 18.42 17.01
N GLY A 359 -18.67 19.04 17.85
CA GLY A 359 -20.00 19.50 17.51
C GLY A 359 -20.08 21.02 17.43
N GLU A 360 -21.29 21.57 17.50
CA GLU A 360 -21.51 23.03 17.39
C GLU A 360 -20.85 23.83 18.53
N ASN A 361 -20.68 23.23 19.70
CA ASN A 361 -20.19 23.89 20.91
C ASN A 361 -18.76 23.47 21.31
N GLY A 362 -18.01 22.85 20.40
CA GLY A 362 -16.64 22.39 20.64
C GLY A 362 -16.51 20.86 20.70
N PRO A 363 -15.47 20.32 21.37
CA PRO A 363 -15.23 18.88 21.45
C PRO A 363 -16.45 18.13 22.01
N GLN A 364 -16.91 17.12 21.28
CA GLN A 364 -18.12 16.38 21.61
C GLN A 364 -17.96 14.90 21.24
N ASN A 365 -18.36 14.02 22.15
CA ASN A 365 -18.22 12.57 22.03
C ASN A 365 -19.58 11.84 21.95
N VAL A 366 -20.70 12.55 21.96
CA VAL A 366 -22.05 11.99 21.81
C VAL A 366 -22.85 12.91 20.90
N PHE A 367 -23.46 12.36 19.85
CA PHE A 367 -24.31 13.09 18.91
C PHE A 367 -25.66 12.40 18.81
N GLU A 368 -26.73 13.19 18.94
CA GLU A 368 -28.09 12.67 18.97
C GLU A 368 -28.89 13.21 17.78
N LEU A 369 -29.74 12.36 17.20
CA LEU A 369 -30.67 12.71 16.13
C LEU A 369 -32.01 12.01 16.38
N THR A 370 -33.09 12.70 16.03
CA THR A 370 -34.42 12.10 15.95
C THR A 370 -34.89 12.08 14.50
N MET A 371 -35.32 10.93 14.01
CA MET A 371 -35.77 10.76 12.63
C MET A 371 -36.84 9.68 12.52
N TYR A 372 -37.67 9.73 11.48
CA TYR A 372 -38.61 8.65 11.19
C TYR A 372 -37.89 7.38 10.76
N GLU A 373 -38.48 6.24 11.09
CA GLU A 373 -38.08 4.93 10.55
C GLU A 373 -38.25 4.85 9.03
N HIS A 374 -37.74 3.77 8.44
CA HIS A 374 -37.76 3.56 6.98
C HIS A 374 -37.35 4.78 6.13
N PRO A 375 -36.23 5.47 6.46
CA PRO A 375 -35.76 6.62 5.69
C PRO A 375 -35.35 6.20 4.27
N GLN A 376 -35.28 7.14 3.33
CA GLN A 376 -34.90 6.79 1.95
C GLN A 376 -33.45 6.30 1.87
N GLU A 377 -33.22 5.15 1.24
CA GLU A 377 -31.86 4.64 1.00
C GLU A 377 -31.05 5.62 0.14
N GLY A 378 -29.81 5.86 0.55
CA GLY A 378 -28.93 6.86 -0.07
C GLY A 378 -29.17 8.30 0.40
N GLU A 379 -30.10 8.55 1.32
CA GLU A 379 -30.24 9.85 1.95
C GLU A 379 -29.14 10.07 3.00
N PHE A 380 -28.69 11.33 3.13
CA PHE A 380 -27.82 11.75 4.21
C PHE A 380 -28.64 12.16 5.44
N LEU A 381 -28.26 11.66 6.61
CA LEU A 381 -28.85 12.06 7.88
C LEU A 381 -28.59 13.54 8.15
N ARG A 382 -29.63 14.35 8.00
CA ARG A 382 -29.59 15.79 8.27
C ARG A 382 -29.80 16.02 9.76
N GLY A 383 -29.04 16.94 10.35
CA GLY A 383 -29.14 17.30 11.78
C GLY A 383 -27.93 16.91 12.62
N LEU A 384 -27.09 15.98 12.14
CA LEU A 384 -25.79 15.70 12.74
C LEU A 384 -24.76 16.70 12.21
N LYS A 385 -24.28 17.61 13.07
CA LYS A 385 -23.13 18.47 12.77
C LYS A 385 -21.91 17.92 13.49
N ILE A 386 -21.22 17.02 12.82
CA ILE A 386 -20.02 16.36 13.31
C ILE A 386 -18.85 16.84 12.46
N THR A 387 -17.84 17.40 13.12
CA THR A 387 -16.54 17.67 12.51
C THR A 387 -15.51 16.79 13.20
N VAL A 388 -14.58 16.24 12.44
CA VAL A 388 -13.42 15.54 12.99
C VAL A 388 -12.17 16.28 12.55
N ASN A 389 -11.27 16.51 13.49
CA ASN A 389 -10.03 17.22 13.23
C ASN A 389 -8.87 16.52 13.93
N ASP A 390 -7.76 16.42 13.22
CA ASP A 390 -6.45 16.02 13.69
C ASP A 390 -5.50 17.16 13.32
N SER A 391 -4.87 17.76 14.33
CA SER A 391 -4.06 18.98 14.15
C SER A 391 -2.62 18.71 13.75
N ASP A 392 -2.19 17.45 13.69
CA ASP A 392 -0.88 17.08 13.18
C ASP A 392 -0.79 17.39 11.66
N GLN A 393 0.33 17.09 11.01
CA GLN A 393 0.54 17.41 9.59
C GLN A 393 0.88 16.19 8.74
N GLY A 394 0.50 16.26 7.47
CA GLY A 394 0.85 15.24 6.47
C GLY A 394 0.26 13.87 6.81
N SER A 395 1.13 12.87 6.97
CA SER A 395 0.67 11.51 7.27
C SER A 395 0.20 11.33 8.72
N ASN A 396 0.63 12.19 9.64
CA ASN A 396 0.24 12.11 11.05
C ASN A 396 -1.24 12.47 11.22
N ALA A 397 -1.73 13.51 10.53
CA ALA A 397 -3.15 13.89 10.55
C ALA A 397 -4.05 13.14 9.55
N LYS A 398 -3.63 11.95 9.10
CA LYS A 398 -4.42 11.14 8.16
C LYS A 398 -5.06 9.97 8.87
N PHE A 399 -6.39 9.90 8.84
CA PHE A 399 -7.15 8.88 9.56
C PHE A 399 -8.36 8.36 8.77
N ASN A 400 -8.81 7.17 9.14
CA ASN A 400 -10.01 6.54 8.61
C ASN A 400 -11.18 6.66 9.56
N LEU A 401 -12.35 6.99 9.01
CA LEU A 401 -13.63 6.99 9.69
C LEU A 401 -14.37 5.69 9.45
N ARG A 402 -14.94 5.14 10.53
CA ARG A 402 -15.79 3.94 10.48
C ARG A 402 -16.95 4.08 11.44
N LEU A 403 -18.09 3.54 11.03
CA LEU A 403 -19.26 3.43 11.87
C LEU A 403 -19.40 1.97 12.33
N VAL A 404 -19.56 1.73 13.63
CA VAL A 404 -19.70 0.40 14.23
C VAL A 404 -21.00 0.36 15.02
N GLY A 405 -21.93 -0.50 14.66
CA GLY A 405 -23.23 -0.58 15.34
C GLY A 405 -24.05 -1.78 14.86
N PRO A 406 -25.37 -1.79 15.13
CA PRO A 406 -26.25 -2.87 14.69
C PRO A 406 -26.36 -2.88 13.16
N GLY A 407 -25.99 -4.00 12.54
CA GLY A 407 -26.12 -4.19 11.09
C GLY A 407 -25.25 -3.25 10.23
N ARG A 408 -25.60 -3.15 8.94
CA ARG A 408 -25.00 -2.22 7.97
C ARG A 408 -26.03 -1.19 7.52
N MET A 409 -26.71 -0.59 8.49
CA MET A 409 -27.80 0.36 8.25
C MET A 409 -27.30 1.70 7.74
N LEU A 410 -26.11 2.11 8.22
CA LEU A 410 -25.55 3.43 8.03
C LEU A 410 -24.07 3.34 7.65
N ARG A 411 -23.64 4.28 6.82
CA ARG A 411 -22.22 4.45 6.43
C ARG A 411 -21.77 5.88 6.63
N VAL A 412 -20.56 6.04 7.13
CA VAL A 412 -19.91 7.35 7.28
C VAL A 412 -19.25 7.79 5.96
N VAL A 413 -19.38 9.08 5.64
CA VAL A 413 -18.78 9.74 4.49
C VAL A 413 -18.17 11.08 4.93
N PRO A 414 -16.89 11.36 4.60
CA PRO A 414 -15.92 10.50 3.92
C PRO A 414 -15.39 9.35 4.81
N GLN A 415 -14.74 8.34 4.21
CA GLN A 415 -14.12 7.23 4.96
C GLN A 415 -12.65 7.46 5.31
N THR A 416 -11.97 8.35 4.60
CA THR A 416 -10.58 8.73 4.86
C THR A 416 -10.51 10.24 4.86
N VAL A 417 -9.85 10.81 5.86
CA VAL A 417 -9.74 12.23 6.11
C VAL A 417 -8.26 12.60 6.22
N LEU A 418 -7.95 13.82 5.80
CA LEU A 418 -6.67 14.48 6.02
C LEU A 418 -6.95 15.78 6.77
N ASN A 419 -6.36 15.94 7.95
CA ASN A 419 -6.53 17.06 8.87
C ASN A 419 -7.96 17.18 9.39
N GLU A 420 -8.86 17.80 8.63
CA GLU A 420 -10.22 18.12 9.06
C GLU A 420 -11.25 17.68 8.01
N ALA A 421 -12.38 17.13 8.48
CA ALA A 421 -13.54 16.92 7.63
C ALA A 421 -14.85 17.06 8.40
N GLN A 422 -15.87 17.55 7.69
CA GLN A 422 -17.25 17.41 8.12
C GLN A 422 -17.72 15.98 7.84
N VAL A 423 -18.24 15.33 8.88
CA VAL A 423 -18.70 13.94 8.83
C VAL A 423 -20.19 13.93 8.53
N THR A 424 -20.56 13.17 7.49
CA THR A 424 -21.95 12.90 7.13
C THR A 424 -22.23 11.41 7.24
N VAL A 425 -23.49 11.06 7.52
CA VAL A 425 -23.92 9.66 7.64
C VAL A 425 -24.97 9.39 6.56
N LEU A 426 -24.78 8.32 5.81
CA LEU A 426 -25.61 7.88 4.70
C LEU A 426 -26.42 6.64 5.11
N VAL A 427 -27.69 6.58 4.71
CA VAL A 427 -28.55 5.39 4.86
C VAL A 427 -28.21 4.34 3.81
N GLU A 428 -27.95 3.10 4.24
CA GLU A 428 -27.66 1.94 3.37
C GLU A 428 -28.74 0.85 3.40
N ASP A 429 -29.35 0.59 4.56
CA ASP A 429 -30.40 -0.43 4.72
C ASP A 429 -31.57 0.17 5.51
N SER A 430 -32.56 0.66 4.76
CA SER A 430 -33.75 1.33 5.30
C SER A 430 -34.68 0.35 6.01
N ALA A 431 -34.80 -0.88 5.50
CA ALA A 431 -35.69 -1.90 6.04
C ALA A 431 -35.25 -2.41 7.42
N ALA A 432 -33.96 -2.30 7.73
CA ALA A 432 -33.46 -2.61 9.05
C ALA A 432 -33.84 -1.55 10.11
N MET A 433 -34.05 -0.29 9.70
CA MET A 433 -34.41 0.83 10.59
C MET A 433 -35.92 0.86 10.81
N ASP A 434 -36.36 0.01 11.73
CA ASP A 434 -37.76 -0.29 12.05
C ASP A 434 -38.00 -0.05 13.56
N PHE A 435 -38.99 0.77 13.87
CA PHE A 435 -39.33 1.26 15.20
C PHE A 435 -39.90 0.14 16.09
N GLU A 436 -40.75 -0.72 15.54
CA GLU A 436 -41.36 -1.88 16.23
C GLU A 436 -40.29 -2.87 16.68
N LYS A 437 -39.16 -2.95 15.96
CA LYS A 437 -37.98 -3.73 16.36
C LYS A 437 -37.12 -2.99 17.40
N SER A 438 -36.81 -1.71 17.18
CA SER A 438 -35.95 -0.94 18.09
C SER A 438 -36.19 0.57 18.01
N GLN A 439 -36.61 1.17 19.13
CA GLN A 439 -36.92 2.60 19.20
C GLN A 439 -35.69 3.51 19.22
N PHE A 440 -34.51 2.96 19.49
CA PHE A 440 -33.24 3.68 19.42
C PHE A 440 -32.15 2.82 18.78
N LEU A 441 -31.26 3.47 18.02
CA LEU A 441 -30.09 2.84 17.42
C LEU A 441 -28.83 3.56 17.92
N THR A 442 -27.82 2.78 18.33
CA THR A 442 -26.56 3.34 18.82
C THR A 442 -25.41 2.86 17.94
N PHE A 443 -24.65 3.82 17.43
CA PHE A 443 -23.47 3.58 16.61
C PHE A 443 -22.25 4.24 17.24
N LYS A 444 -21.10 3.57 17.19
CA LYS A 444 -19.79 4.15 17.50
C LYS A 444 -19.14 4.64 16.22
N LEU A 445 -18.96 5.94 16.12
CA LEU A 445 -18.12 6.57 15.11
C LEU A 445 -16.66 6.51 15.60
N LEU A 446 -15.81 5.86 14.82
CA LEU A 446 -14.40 5.64 15.11
C LEU A 446 -13.55 6.40 14.09
N ALA A 447 -12.61 7.21 14.57
CA ALA A 447 -11.50 7.76 13.79
C ALA A 447 -10.22 7.01 14.20
N VAL A 448 -9.48 6.48 13.23
CA VAL A 448 -8.19 5.79 13.48
C VAL A 448 -7.15 6.29 12.50
N GLU A 449 -6.05 6.82 13.01
CA GLU A 449 -4.90 7.19 12.20
C GLU A 449 -4.39 6.02 11.36
N ILE A 450 -3.89 6.38 10.18
CA ILE A 450 -3.29 5.47 9.23
C ILE A 450 -1.93 5.98 8.82
N ASP A 451 -1.08 5.09 8.31
CA ASP A 451 0.26 5.42 7.86
C ASP A 451 1.21 5.93 8.98
N THR A 452 0.80 5.86 10.26
CA THR A 452 1.62 6.14 11.46
C THR A 452 1.93 4.86 12.27
N PRO A 453 3.06 4.80 13.00
CA PRO A 453 3.37 3.69 13.92
C PRO A 453 2.50 3.71 15.18
N GLU A 454 2.33 4.89 15.76
CA GLU A 454 1.55 5.17 16.96
C GLU A 454 0.13 5.54 16.53
N ARG A 455 -0.65 4.57 16.06
CA ARG A 455 -1.99 4.85 15.50
C ARG A 455 -2.96 5.33 16.58
N PHE A 456 -3.09 6.64 16.78
CA PHE A 456 -4.10 7.14 17.70
C PHE A 456 -5.50 6.97 17.12
N SER A 457 -6.48 6.98 18.03
CA SER A 457 -7.88 6.80 17.67
C SER A 457 -8.78 7.54 18.63
N ALA A 458 -9.93 7.98 18.13
CA ALA A 458 -11.01 8.50 18.94
C ALA A 458 -12.35 7.87 18.57
N THR A 459 -13.26 7.91 19.53
CA THR A 459 -14.63 7.40 19.37
C THR A 459 -15.65 8.44 19.80
N ALA A 460 -16.75 8.53 19.06
CA ALA A 460 -17.96 9.23 19.47
C ALA A 460 -19.19 8.30 19.31
N ASP A 461 -20.18 8.46 20.19
CA ASP A 461 -21.46 7.76 20.09
C ASP A 461 -22.44 8.57 19.23
N ILE A 462 -23.14 7.91 18.32
CA ILE A 462 -24.26 8.45 17.55
C ILE A 462 -25.50 7.70 18.01
N ILE A 463 -26.44 8.43 18.62
CA ILE A 463 -27.70 7.90 19.14
C ILE A 463 -28.82 8.42 18.26
N ILE A 464 -29.55 7.50 17.63
CA ILE A 464 -30.68 7.82 16.77
C ILE A 464 -31.95 7.38 17.48
N HIS A 465 -32.82 8.34 17.77
CA HIS A 465 -34.18 8.09 18.24
C HIS A 465 -35.09 7.94 17.03
N LEU A 466 -35.65 6.75 16.85
CA LEU A 466 -36.61 6.53 15.78
C LEU A 466 -37.97 7.09 16.20
N LEU A 467 -38.60 7.78 15.26
CA LEU A 467 -40.00 8.12 15.30
C LEU A 467 -40.74 7.08 14.47
N ASP A 468 -41.73 6.51 15.12
CA ASP A 468 -42.70 5.61 14.53
C ASP A 468 -43.40 6.26 13.32
N THR A 469 -43.81 5.43 12.38
CA THR A 469 -44.67 5.77 11.26
C THR A 469 -45.78 4.75 11.16
N ASN A 470 -46.95 5.16 10.67
CA ASN A 470 -47.99 4.18 10.37
C ASN A 470 -47.54 3.31 9.18
N ASP A 471 -46.85 2.21 9.41
CA ASP A 471 -46.37 1.27 8.40
C ASP A 471 -47.00 -0.14 8.57
N ASN A 472 -47.49 -0.50 9.76
CA ASN A 472 -48.27 -1.70 9.99
C ASN A 472 -49.78 -1.47 9.82
N ALA A 473 -50.56 -2.54 9.84
CA ALA A 473 -52.02 -2.46 9.81
C ALA A 473 -52.56 -3.33 10.93
N PRO A 474 -53.76 -3.04 11.47
CA PRO A 474 -54.31 -3.82 12.57
C PRO A 474 -54.44 -5.27 12.15
N LYS A 475 -54.03 -6.22 12.99
CA LYS A 475 -54.07 -7.65 12.69
C LYS A 475 -54.88 -8.42 13.72
N PHE A 476 -55.93 -9.11 13.26
CA PHE A 476 -56.72 -10.01 14.11
C PHE A 476 -55.88 -11.15 14.69
N THR A 477 -56.24 -11.59 15.89
CA THR A 477 -55.64 -12.77 16.54
C THR A 477 -56.03 -14.08 15.85
N SER A 478 -57.07 -14.08 15.02
CA SER A 478 -57.55 -15.24 14.24
C SER A 478 -58.22 -14.77 12.95
N ASP A 479 -58.07 -15.54 11.88
CA ASP A 479 -58.71 -15.26 10.58
C ASP A 479 -60.23 -15.46 10.62
N PHE A 480 -60.72 -16.26 11.57
CA PHE A 480 -62.15 -16.47 11.81
C PHE A 480 -62.48 -16.66 13.29
N TYR A 481 -63.73 -16.34 13.65
CA TYR A 481 -64.30 -16.54 14.98
C TYR A 481 -65.61 -17.31 14.89
N ILE A 482 -65.82 -18.26 15.80
CA ILE A 482 -67.04 -19.09 15.83
C ILE A 482 -67.77 -18.81 17.15
N ALA A 483 -69.05 -18.50 17.05
CA ALA A 483 -69.93 -18.21 18.18
C ALA A 483 -71.18 -19.08 18.13
N ARG A 484 -71.69 -19.44 19.30
CA ARG A 484 -72.97 -20.14 19.46
C ARG A 484 -73.81 -19.37 20.45
N ILE A 485 -75.05 -19.05 20.09
CA ILE A 485 -75.98 -18.32 20.94
C ILE A 485 -77.33 -19.04 20.91
N PRO A 486 -77.96 -19.32 22.07
CA PRO A 486 -79.31 -19.88 22.08
C PRO A 486 -80.30 -18.98 21.36
N GLU A 487 -81.25 -19.57 20.65
CA GLU A 487 -82.44 -18.84 20.27
C GLU A 487 -83.20 -18.34 21.50
N ASN A 488 -84.13 -17.42 21.32
CA ASN A 488 -84.80 -16.72 22.42
C ASN A 488 -83.87 -15.92 23.35
N SER A 489 -82.56 -15.84 23.08
CA SER A 489 -81.66 -14.94 23.80
C SER A 489 -82.13 -13.49 23.64
N PRO A 490 -82.23 -12.71 24.74
CA PRO A 490 -82.76 -11.36 24.67
C PRO A 490 -81.89 -10.45 23.79
N GLY A 491 -82.50 -9.46 23.15
CA GLY A 491 -81.78 -8.41 22.44
C GLY A 491 -80.75 -7.73 23.33
N GLY A 492 -79.53 -7.53 22.83
CA GLY A 492 -78.38 -7.06 23.61
C GLY A 492 -77.50 -8.16 24.21
N SER A 493 -77.75 -9.43 23.90
CA SER A 493 -76.93 -10.56 24.36
C SER A 493 -75.56 -10.56 23.70
N ASN A 494 -74.50 -10.83 24.48
CA ASN A 494 -73.15 -10.97 23.97
C ASN A 494 -73.01 -12.25 23.13
N VAL A 495 -72.36 -12.14 21.98
CA VAL A 495 -72.17 -13.24 21.02
C VAL A 495 -70.73 -13.74 21.06
N VAL A 496 -69.76 -12.87 20.78
CA VAL A 496 -68.33 -13.18 20.78
C VAL A 496 -67.50 -11.91 20.90
N SER A 497 -66.29 -12.01 21.43
CA SER A 497 -65.32 -10.91 21.43
C SER A 497 -64.24 -11.19 20.40
N VAL A 498 -63.95 -10.22 19.55
CA VAL A 498 -62.82 -10.26 18.62
C VAL A 498 -61.70 -9.36 19.10
N THR A 499 -60.48 -9.60 18.65
CA THR A 499 -59.32 -8.78 19.02
C THR A 499 -58.35 -8.69 17.87
N ALA A 500 -57.96 -7.47 17.54
CA ALA A 500 -56.87 -7.15 16.64
C ALA A 500 -55.84 -6.28 17.36
N MET A 501 -54.59 -6.40 16.94
CA MET A 501 -53.46 -5.64 17.45
C MET A 501 -52.79 -4.91 16.31
N ASP A 502 -52.49 -3.65 16.52
CA ASP A 502 -51.65 -2.84 15.64
C ASP A 502 -50.38 -2.50 16.44
N PRO A 503 -49.17 -2.86 15.94
CA PRO A 503 -47.94 -2.65 16.67
C PRO A 503 -47.48 -1.18 16.68
N ASP A 504 -48.03 -0.33 15.81
CA ASP A 504 -47.65 1.08 15.71
C ASP A 504 -48.01 1.82 17.01
N SER A 505 -47.32 2.92 17.29
CA SER A 505 -47.45 3.70 18.52
C SER A 505 -48.50 4.81 18.44
N GLY A 506 -48.86 5.31 19.61
CA GLY A 506 -49.71 6.49 19.75
C GLY A 506 -51.09 6.27 19.14
N ILE A 507 -51.48 7.15 18.20
CA ILE A 507 -52.79 7.09 17.55
C ILE A 507 -52.87 5.97 16.51
N TRP A 508 -51.75 5.60 15.87
CA TRP A 508 -51.73 4.61 14.80
C TRP A 508 -51.96 3.18 15.34
N GLY A 509 -51.51 2.91 16.56
CA GLY A 509 -51.86 1.68 17.29
C GLY A 509 -53.31 1.54 17.77
N VAL A 510 -54.15 2.58 17.63
CA VAL A 510 -55.53 2.57 18.16
C VAL A 510 -56.48 1.92 17.15
N VAL A 511 -56.91 0.70 17.46
CA VAL A 511 -57.82 -0.07 16.62
C VAL A 511 -59.29 0.26 16.90
N LYS A 512 -60.07 0.47 15.83
CA LYS A 512 -61.54 0.57 15.87
C LYS A 512 -62.20 -0.59 15.12
N TYR A 513 -63.22 -1.17 15.73
CA TYR A 513 -63.96 -2.29 15.16
C TYR A 513 -65.28 -1.90 14.50
N SER A 514 -65.61 -2.54 13.39
CA SER A 514 -66.89 -2.37 12.69
C SER A 514 -67.29 -3.67 11.98
N ILE A 515 -68.61 -3.91 11.80
CA ILE A 515 -69.13 -5.11 11.14
C ILE A 515 -69.59 -4.76 9.72
N TYR A 516 -69.35 -5.67 8.77
CA TYR A 516 -69.79 -5.58 7.38
C TYR A 516 -70.24 -6.94 6.85
N GLY A 517 -71.12 -6.93 5.84
CA GLY A 517 -71.54 -8.13 5.11
C GLY A 517 -73.03 -8.46 5.26
N SER A 518 -73.54 -9.25 4.33
CA SER A 518 -74.93 -9.71 4.33
C SER A 518 -75.18 -10.68 5.48
N GLY A 519 -76.06 -10.34 6.41
CA GLY A 519 -76.33 -11.15 7.61
C GLY A 519 -75.84 -10.54 8.93
N ALA A 520 -75.22 -9.36 8.88
CA ALA A 520 -74.84 -8.58 10.05
C ALA A 520 -75.99 -7.77 10.67
N ASP A 521 -77.15 -7.68 10.01
CA ASP A 521 -78.20 -6.68 10.30
C ASP A 521 -78.74 -6.72 11.74
N ILE A 522 -78.68 -7.89 12.37
CA ILE A 522 -79.14 -8.11 13.75
C ILE A 522 -78.03 -8.08 14.79
N PHE A 523 -76.80 -7.75 14.39
CA PHE A 523 -75.63 -7.69 15.26
C PHE A 523 -75.06 -6.27 15.32
N LEU A 524 -74.42 -5.95 16.45
CA LEU A 524 -73.63 -4.74 16.67
C LEU A 524 -72.27 -5.13 17.23
N ILE A 525 -71.29 -4.27 17.02
CA ILE A 525 -69.98 -4.38 17.64
C ILE A 525 -69.66 -3.11 18.41
N GLN A 526 -69.07 -3.27 19.58
CA GLN A 526 -68.50 -2.16 20.32
C GLN A 526 -67.17 -1.77 19.66
N ALA A 527 -67.10 -0.53 19.17
CA ALA A 527 -65.97 -0.05 18.37
C ALA A 527 -64.62 -0.07 19.11
N ASP A 528 -64.62 0.00 20.45
CA ASP A 528 -63.40 0.05 21.27
C ASP A 528 -62.96 -1.33 21.81
N SER A 529 -63.92 -2.23 22.09
CA SER A 529 -63.65 -3.50 22.80
C SER A 529 -63.70 -4.72 21.89
N GLY A 530 -64.28 -4.61 20.70
CA GLY A 530 -64.47 -5.74 19.79
C GLY A 530 -65.56 -6.73 20.22
N ILE A 531 -66.39 -6.38 21.21
CA ILE A 531 -67.50 -7.24 21.66
C ILE A 531 -68.65 -7.14 20.66
N ILE A 532 -69.05 -8.28 20.11
CA ILE A 532 -70.21 -8.44 19.23
C ILE A 532 -71.41 -8.86 20.07
N TYR A 533 -72.54 -8.21 19.87
CA TYR A 533 -73.80 -8.46 20.59
C TYR A 533 -75.00 -8.32 19.66
N THR A 534 -76.14 -8.91 20.05
CA THR A 534 -77.38 -8.80 19.27
C THR A 534 -77.99 -7.40 19.38
N GLN A 535 -78.64 -6.92 18.32
CA GLN A 535 -79.41 -5.67 18.37
C GLN A 535 -80.48 -5.74 19.47
N PRO A 536 -80.84 -4.61 20.12
CA PRO A 536 -81.83 -4.61 21.20
C PRO A 536 -83.22 -5.14 20.81
N TRP A 537 -83.55 -5.06 19.52
CA TRP A 537 -84.82 -5.55 18.95
C TRP A 537 -84.67 -6.89 18.20
N ALA A 538 -83.47 -7.47 18.16
CA ALA A 538 -83.26 -8.75 17.49
C ALA A 538 -84.00 -9.86 18.23
N SER A 539 -84.75 -10.66 17.47
CA SER A 539 -85.31 -11.93 17.92
C SER A 539 -84.58 -13.04 17.17
N LEU A 540 -83.97 -13.97 17.92
CA LEU A 540 -83.28 -15.12 17.38
C LEU A 540 -84.23 -16.31 17.39
N ASP A 541 -84.37 -16.94 16.23
CA ASP A 541 -85.30 -18.03 15.93
C ASP A 541 -84.56 -18.98 14.96
N ALA A 542 -84.27 -20.19 15.43
CA ALA A 542 -83.48 -21.18 14.73
C ALA A 542 -84.26 -21.80 13.56
N GLU A 543 -85.58 -21.94 13.68
CA GLU A 543 -86.51 -22.45 12.68
C GLU A 543 -86.52 -21.56 11.42
N VAL A 544 -86.41 -20.25 11.62
CA VAL A 544 -86.32 -19.28 10.54
C VAL A 544 -84.89 -19.19 9.99
N LYS A 545 -83.89 -18.99 10.86
CA LYS A 545 -82.48 -18.86 10.43
C LYS A 545 -81.49 -19.14 11.55
N SER A 546 -80.83 -20.30 11.48
CA SER A 546 -79.84 -20.75 12.46
C SER A 546 -78.38 -20.37 12.18
N LYS A 547 -78.03 -19.84 11.00
CA LYS A 547 -76.63 -19.54 10.64
C LYS A 547 -76.45 -18.14 10.09
N TYR A 548 -75.47 -17.43 10.64
CA TYR A 548 -75.04 -16.11 10.20
C TYR A 548 -73.54 -16.11 9.96
N ASN A 549 -73.13 -15.49 8.86
CA ASN A 549 -71.73 -15.21 8.57
C ASN A 549 -71.58 -13.77 8.10
N PHE A 550 -70.59 -13.08 8.66
CA PHE A 550 -70.28 -11.70 8.31
C PHE A 550 -68.82 -11.41 8.63
N TYR A 551 -68.31 -10.28 8.16
CA TYR A 551 -66.93 -9.86 8.41
C TYR A 551 -66.88 -8.79 9.49
N VAL A 552 -65.82 -8.83 10.30
CA VAL A 552 -65.45 -7.74 11.19
C VAL A 552 -64.20 -7.09 10.64
N LYS A 553 -64.20 -5.76 10.59
CA LYS A 553 -63.05 -4.93 10.22
C LYS A 553 -62.42 -4.36 11.48
N ALA A 554 -61.12 -4.46 11.56
CA ALA A 554 -60.28 -3.71 12.49
C ALA A 554 -59.53 -2.66 11.68
N GLU A 555 -59.71 -1.38 12.01
CA GLU A 555 -59.18 -0.25 11.26
C GLU A 555 -58.48 0.74 12.19
N ASP A 556 -57.32 1.25 11.76
CA ASP A 556 -56.59 2.33 12.43
C ASP A 556 -57.21 3.71 12.08
N PRO A 557 -56.76 4.83 12.66
CA PRO A 557 -57.33 6.14 12.34
C PRO A 557 -57.05 6.67 10.93
N GLU A 558 -56.07 6.12 10.21
CA GLU A 558 -55.70 6.55 8.84
C GLU A 558 -56.29 5.66 7.75
N GLY A 559 -57.04 4.63 8.13
CA GLY A 559 -57.81 3.77 7.25
C GLY A 559 -57.08 2.50 6.78
N LYS A 560 -55.95 2.12 7.39
CA LYS A 560 -55.43 0.75 7.21
C LYS A 560 -56.24 -0.22 8.04
N TYR A 561 -56.49 -1.40 7.47
CA TYR A 561 -57.40 -2.35 8.07
C TYR A 561 -57.08 -3.80 7.76
N SER A 562 -57.61 -4.69 8.60
CA SER A 562 -57.77 -6.12 8.30
C SER A 562 -59.21 -6.56 8.49
N LEU A 563 -59.52 -7.76 7.99
CA LEU A 563 -60.83 -8.39 8.09
C LEU A 563 -60.68 -9.78 8.72
N ALA A 564 -61.66 -10.16 9.54
CA ALA A 564 -61.84 -11.53 10.04
C ALA A 564 -63.29 -11.97 9.84
N GLU A 565 -63.52 -13.24 9.53
CA GLU A 565 -64.87 -13.78 9.32
C GLU A 565 -65.47 -14.29 10.64
N VAL A 566 -66.74 -14.00 10.90
CA VAL A 566 -67.46 -14.44 12.10
C VAL A 566 -68.60 -15.35 11.70
N PHE A 567 -68.60 -16.55 12.27
CA PHE A 567 -69.65 -17.55 12.11
C PHE A 567 -70.47 -17.62 13.40
N VAL A 568 -71.74 -17.22 13.34
CA VAL A 568 -72.68 -17.34 14.46
C VAL A 568 -73.69 -18.43 14.16
N THR A 569 -73.75 -19.42 15.04
CA THR A 569 -74.78 -20.46 15.01
C THR A 569 -75.79 -20.20 16.11
N ILE A 570 -77.06 -20.05 15.74
CA ILE A 570 -78.16 -20.03 16.69
C ILE A 570 -78.43 -21.48 17.08
N THR A 571 -78.39 -21.77 18.38
CA THR A 571 -78.69 -23.12 18.87
C THR A 571 -80.17 -23.21 19.21
N ASP A 572 -80.81 -24.19 18.60
CA ASP A 572 -82.17 -24.64 18.80
C ASP A 572 -82.47 -24.96 20.27
N LEU A 573 -83.64 -24.55 20.74
CA LEU A 573 -84.26 -24.79 22.02
C LEU A 573 -85.59 -25.48 21.74
N ASN A 574 -85.97 -26.44 22.57
CA ASN A 574 -87.30 -27.03 22.45
C ASN A 574 -88.34 -25.99 22.90
N ASP A 575 -89.02 -25.34 21.97
CA ASP A 575 -90.09 -24.37 22.24
C ASP A 575 -91.36 -24.57 21.37
N HIS A 576 -91.32 -25.44 20.36
CA HIS A 576 -92.49 -25.91 19.63
C HIS A 576 -92.95 -27.29 20.12
N PRO A 577 -94.19 -27.45 20.61
CA PRO A 577 -94.68 -28.77 20.98
C PRO A 577 -95.08 -29.58 19.74
N PRO A 578 -94.93 -30.93 19.75
CA PRO A 578 -95.32 -31.76 18.62
C PRO A 578 -96.83 -31.68 18.41
N ALA A 579 -97.31 -31.47 17.19
CA ALA A 579 -98.73 -31.24 16.89
C ALA A 579 -99.29 -32.24 15.87
N PHE A 580 -100.51 -32.71 16.10
CA PHE A 580 -101.28 -33.49 15.11
C PHE A 580 -102.06 -32.55 14.18
N ASN A 581 -102.19 -32.91 12.90
CA ASN A 581 -102.92 -32.10 11.91
C ASN A 581 -104.42 -31.90 12.22
N GLU A 582 -105.05 -32.84 12.96
CA GLU A 582 -106.48 -32.80 13.31
C GLU A 582 -106.71 -33.18 14.77
N ASN A 583 -107.69 -32.54 15.42
CA ASN A 583 -108.05 -32.76 16.83
C ASN A 583 -108.68 -34.15 17.11
N SER A 584 -109.17 -34.82 16.06
CA SER A 584 -109.63 -36.19 16.11
C SER A 584 -109.46 -36.83 14.74
N LEU A 585 -108.81 -37.99 14.68
CA LEU A 585 -108.55 -38.70 13.44
C LEU A 585 -109.53 -39.87 13.29
N GLU A 586 -110.30 -39.91 12.21
CA GLU A 586 -111.13 -41.07 11.88
C GLU A 586 -110.38 -41.97 10.90
N GLN A 587 -110.09 -43.19 11.31
CA GLN A 587 -109.29 -44.15 10.55
C GLN A 587 -110.03 -45.47 10.43
N THR A 588 -109.95 -46.10 9.26
CA THR A 588 -110.44 -47.46 9.06
C THR A 588 -109.26 -48.42 9.08
N MET A 589 -109.24 -49.33 10.05
CA MET A 589 -108.21 -50.36 10.17
C MET A 589 -108.72 -51.68 9.59
N VAL A 590 -107.99 -52.22 8.62
CA VAL A 590 -108.26 -53.58 8.12
C VAL A 590 -107.49 -54.56 8.98
N ILE A 591 -108.13 -55.66 9.41
CA ILE A 591 -107.47 -56.70 10.21
C ILE A 591 -106.18 -57.16 9.50
N GLY A 592 -105.05 -57.03 10.19
CA GLY A 592 -103.70 -57.36 9.69
C GLY A 592 -102.93 -56.21 9.04
N ALA A 593 -103.52 -55.02 8.85
CA ALA A 593 -102.85 -53.84 8.32
C ALA A 593 -102.71 -52.74 9.39
N PRO A 594 -101.51 -52.13 9.57
CA PRO A 594 -101.33 -51.01 10.49
C PRO A 594 -102.03 -49.74 10.01
N VAL A 595 -102.35 -48.86 10.96
CA VAL A 595 -102.75 -47.47 10.71
C VAL A 595 -101.62 -46.57 11.17
N LYS A 596 -101.13 -45.68 10.30
CA LYS A 596 -100.10 -44.71 10.67
C LYS A 596 -100.78 -43.41 11.15
N ILE A 597 -100.31 -42.89 12.27
CA ILE A 597 -100.55 -41.51 12.69
C ILE A 597 -99.25 -40.72 12.62
N GLU A 598 -99.36 -39.41 12.47
CA GLU A 598 -98.20 -38.53 12.30
C GLU A 598 -98.50 -37.20 12.98
N ALA A 599 -97.62 -36.83 13.90
CA ALA A 599 -97.46 -35.49 14.44
C ALA A 599 -96.25 -34.85 13.76
N ILE A 600 -96.21 -33.53 13.74
CA ILE A 600 -95.10 -32.72 13.24
C ILE A 600 -94.63 -31.86 14.40
N ASP A 601 -93.32 -31.78 14.56
CA ASP A 601 -92.66 -30.88 15.48
C ASP A 601 -91.90 -29.86 14.64
N GLU A 602 -92.03 -28.58 14.97
CA GLU A 602 -91.52 -27.48 14.14
C GLU A 602 -90.10 -27.06 14.54
N ASP A 603 -89.57 -27.53 15.67
CA ASP A 603 -88.20 -27.21 16.12
C ASP A 603 -87.13 -27.54 15.05
N ALA A 604 -86.06 -26.76 15.00
CA ALA A 604 -85.11 -26.78 13.89
C ALA A 604 -84.14 -27.98 13.92
N GLU A 605 -83.72 -28.46 15.10
CA GLU A 605 -82.67 -29.46 15.24
C GLU A 605 -83.08 -30.68 16.09
N GLU A 606 -82.45 -31.83 15.81
CA GLU A 606 -82.56 -33.00 16.68
C GLU A 606 -81.81 -32.72 18.00
N PRO A 607 -82.34 -33.11 19.17
CA PRO A 607 -83.46 -34.03 19.37
C PRO A 607 -84.82 -33.35 19.56
N ASN A 608 -84.91 -32.03 19.46
CA ASN A 608 -86.10 -31.28 19.84
C ASN A 608 -87.28 -31.62 18.91
N ASN A 609 -87.03 -31.75 17.61
CA ASN A 609 -88.04 -32.20 16.64
C ASN A 609 -88.25 -33.72 16.51
N LEU A 610 -87.63 -34.55 17.36
CA LEU A 610 -87.82 -36.01 17.32
C LEU A 610 -89.00 -36.44 18.19
N ILE A 611 -90.01 -37.01 17.55
CA ILE A 611 -91.28 -37.40 18.19
C ILE A 611 -91.30 -38.87 18.58
N GLU A 612 -91.74 -39.14 19.80
CA GLU A 612 -92.05 -40.46 20.36
C GLU A 612 -93.56 -40.62 20.58
N TYR A 613 -94.14 -41.71 20.04
CA TYR A 613 -95.58 -42.01 20.11
C TYR A 613 -95.91 -43.05 21.18
N SER A 614 -97.01 -42.85 21.93
CA SER A 614 -97.51 -43.83 22.90
C SER A 614 -99.03 -43.86 23.02
N ILE A 615 -99.62 -45.03 23.29
CA ILE A 615 -101.07 -45.15 23.54
C ILE A 615 -101.34 -44.90 25.02
N MET A 616 -102.10 -43.85 25.33
CA MET A 616 -102.45 -43.48 26.70
C MET A 616 -103.70 -44.22 27.19
N LYS A 617 -104.72 -44.34 26.32
CA LYS A 617 -105.99 -44.99 26.63
C LYS A 617 -106.63 -45.55 25.37
N ALA A 618 -107.32 -46.67 25.49
CA ALA A 618 -108.16 -47.22 24.43
C ALA A 618 -109.46 -47.76 25.05
N ASP A 619 -110.59 -47.52 24.39
CA ASP A 619 -111.94 -47.91 24.84
C ASP A 619 -112.66 -48.62 23.68
N PRO A 620 -113.31 -49.80 23.88
CA PRO A 620 -113.62 -50.47 25.15
C PRO A 620 -112.47 -51.22 25.85
N ASP A 621 -111.47 -51.70 25.10
CA ASP A 621 -110.29 -52.37 25.67
C ASP A 621 -109.05 -52.07 24.82
N ASN A 622 -107.86 -52.13 25.43
CA ASN A 622 -106.62 -51.85 24.72
C ASN A 622 -106.12 -53.06 23.93
N ILE A 623 -106.57 -53.14 22.68
CA ILE A 623 -106.19 -54.17 21.72
C ILE A 623 -105.11 -53.73 20.74
N PHE A 624 -104.46 -52.58 20.97
CA PHE A 624 -103.49 -52.00 20.04
C PHE A 624 -102.08 -51.95 20.64
N ASP A 625 -101.08 -52.08 19.76
CA ASP A 625 -99.69 -51.73 20.00
C ASP A 625 -99.31 -50.57 19.06
N ILE A 626 -98.45 -49.66 19.52
CA ILE A 626 -97.93 -48.55 18.69
C ILE A 626 -96.42 -48.61 18.60
N ASN A 627 -95.87 -48.34 17.41
CA ASN A 627 -94.44 -48.13 17.23
C ASN A 627 -94.07 -46.71 17.68
N ALA A 628 -93.17 -46.61 18.67
CA ALA A 628 -92.78 -45.36 19.30
C ALA A 628 -92.10 -44.38 18.34
N ASP A 629 -91.35 -44.83 17.32
CA ASP A 629 -90.65 -43.94 16.40
C ASP A 629 -91.46 -43.64 15.12
N THR A 630 -92.36 -44.53 14.71
CA THR A 630 -93.06 -44.41 13.42
C THR A 630 -94.54 -44.04 13.52
N GLY A 631 -95.14 -44.10 14.70
CA GLY A 631 -96.58 -43.86 14.90
C GLY A 631 -97.48 -44.92 14.26
N GLU A 632 -96.96 -46.11 13.93
CA GLU A 632 -97.77 -47.20 13.39
C GLU A 632 -98.54 -47.92 14.49
N ILE A 633 -99.87 -47.85 14.44
CA ILE A 633 -100.80 -48.56 15.32
C ILE A 633 -101.15 -49.92 14.68
N LYS A 634 -100.92 -51.00 15.41
CA LYS A 634 -101.21 -52.39 15.01
C LYS A 634 -102.13 -53.04 16.02
N LEU A 635 -102.93 -54.01 15.57
CA LEU A 635 -103.66 -54.88 16.49
C LEU A 635 -102.70 -55.82 17.21
N LYS A 636 -102.98 -56.09 18.48
CA LYS A 636 -102.24 -57.08 19.26
C LYS A 636 -102.34 -58.46 18.60
N PRO A 637 -101.31 -59.33 18.71
CA PRO A 637 -101.22 -60.58 17.94
C PRO A 637 -102.38 -61.58 18.13
N TYR A 638 -103.18 -61.44 19.20
CA TYR A 638 -104.32 -62.31 19.47
C TYR A 638 -105.59 -61.92 18.71
N ILE A 639 -105.68 -60.71 18.14
CA ILE A 639 -106.83 -60.28 17.33
C ILE A 639 -106.63 -60.77 15.88
N LYS A 640 -107.19 -61.94 15.56
CA LYS A 640 -106.99 -62.62 14.26
C LYS A 640 -108.21 -62.66 13.34
N SER A 641 -109.39 -62.26 13.83
CA SER A 641 -110.66 -62.32 13.09
C SER A 641 -111.66 -61.30 13.64
N MET A 642 -112.69 -60.95 12.87
CA MET A 642 -113.74 -60.03 13.32
C MET A 642 -114.55 -60.58 14.49
N ASP A 643 -114.67 -61.90 14.63
CA ASP A 643 -115.38 -62.53 15.75
C ASP A 643 -114.77 -62.13 17.11
N ILE A 644 -113.45 -61.99 17.18
CA ILE A 644 -112.74 -61.57 18.39
C ILE A 644 -112.99 -60.08 18.67
N VAL A 645 -113.01 -59.26 17.62
CA VAL A 645 -113.26 -57.81 17.68
C VAL A 645 -114.68 -57.55 18.21
N GLN A 646 -115.70 -58.23 17.67
CA GLN A 646 -117.11 -58.08 18.07
C GLN A 646 -117.38 -58.55 19.50
N ASN A 647 -116.67 -59.57 19.98
CA ASN A 647 -116.80 -60.05 21.35
C ASN A 647 -116.29 -59.02 22.38
N ILE A 648 -115.31 -58.21 22.01
CA ILE A 648 -114.73 -57.19 22.90
C ILE A 648 -115.64 -55.96 22.98
N THR A 649 -116.26 -55.54 21.87
CA THR A 649 -117.14 -54.35 21.86
C THR A 649 -118.56 -54.60 22.36
N ASN A 650 -119.02 -55.86 22.44
CA ASN A 650 -120.39 -56.23 22.85
C ASN A 650 -121.52 -55.46 22.11
N GLN A 651 -121.20 -54.83 20.99
CA GLN A 651 -122.04 -53.99 20.13
C GLN A 651 -121.73 -54.31 18.65
N ARG A 652 -122.68 -54.10 17.73
CA ARG A 652 -122.44 -54.31 16.28
C ARG A 652 -121.41 -53.35 15.67
N ASP A 653 -121.04 -52.30 16.41
CA ASP A 653 -120.13 -51.27 15.97
C ASP A 653 -118.69 -51.66 16.35
N CYS A 654 -117.81 -51.82 15.37
CA CYS A 654 -116.43 -52.27 15.53
C CYS A 654 -115.46 -51.08 15.69
N THR A 655 -115.89 -50.07 16.46
CA THR A 655 -115.19 -48.79 16.60
C THR A 655 -114.48 -48.67 17.94
N TRP A 656 -113.22 -48.23 17.92
CA TRP A 656 -112.41 -47.90 19.10
C TRP A 656 -112.13 -46.42 19.17
N SER A 657 -112.10 -45.88 20.38
CA SER A 657 -111.52 -44.56 20.64
C SER A 657 -110.15 -44.75 21.30
N VAL A 658 -109.08 -44.44 20.57
CA VAL A 658 -107.69 -44.57 21.04
C VAL A 658 -107.10 -43.18 21.27
N VAL A 659 -106.73 -42.88 22.51
CA VAL A 659 -106.01 -41.65 22.87
C VAL A 659 -104.53 -41.91 22.68
N VAL A 660 -103.92 -41.22 21.72
CA VAL A 660 -102.49 -41.34 21.40
C VAL A 660 -101.77 -40.06 21.78
N GLN A 661 -100.62 -40.20 22.43
CA GLN A 661 -99.72 -39.11 22.78
C GLN A 661 -98.55 -39.08 21.79
N ALA A 662 -98.24 -37.89 21.28
CA ALA A 662 -96.95 -37.55 20.66
C ALA A 662 -96.15 -36.74 21.67
N LYS A 663 -94.90 -37.11 21.91
CA LYS A 663 -94.01 -36.44 22.86
C LYS A 663 -92.66 -36.21 22.18
N ASP A 664 -92.11 -35.02 22.27
CA ASP A 664 -90.77 -34.73 21.74
C ASP A 664 -89.66 -35.31 22.64
N ARG A 665 -88.42 -35.24 22.16
CA ARG A 665 -87.22 -35.66 22.91
C ARG A 665 -86.38 -34.48 23.41
N GLY A 666 -86.88 -33.26 23.26
CA GLY A 666 -86.22 -32.04 23.74
C GLY A 666 -86.29 -31.88 25.27
N SER A 667 -85.65 -30.82 25.78
CA SER A 667 -85.60 -30.50 27.21
C SER A 667 -85.87 -29.01 27.45
N PRO A 668 -87.00 -28.63 28.08
CA PRO A 668 -88.06 -29.49 28.62
C PRO A 668 -88.80 -30.25 27.51
N SER A 669 -89.35 -31.43 27.80
CA SER A 669 -90.10 -32.18 26.79
C SER A 669 -91.57 -31.77 26.75
N PHE A 670 -92.14 -31.51 25.58
CA PHE A 670 -93.56 -31.27 25.37
C PHE A 670 -94.28 -32.49 24.81
N SER A 671 -95.60 -32.51 24.97
CA SER A 671 -96.44 -33.58 24.42
C SER A 671 -97.83 -33.09 24.10
N THR A 672 -98.43 -33.64 23.05
CA THR A 672 -99.83 -33.46 22.70
C THR A 672 -100.55 -34.79 22.60
N THR A 673 -101.87 -34.77 22.73
CA THR A 673 -102.70 -35.98 22.63
C THR A 673 -103.81 -35.78 21.60
N THR A 674 -104.14 -36.83 20.85
CA THR A 674 -105.27 -36.84 19.91
C THR A 674 -106.12 -38.08 20.12
N VAL A 675 -107.41 -37.99 19.79
CA VAL A 675 -108.32 -39.14 19.80
C VAL A 675 -108.42 -39.70 18.38
N VAL A 676 -107.91 -40.92 18.20
CA VAL A 676 -108.03 -41.68 16.96
C VAL A 676 -109.23 -42.61 17.09
N LYS A 677 -110.28 -42.34 16.31
CA LYS A 677 -111.41 -43.26 16.16
C LYS A 677 -111.07 -44.29 15.09
N ILE A 678 -110.91 -45.54 15.50
CA ILE A 678 -110.52 -46.64 14.62
C ILE A 678 -111.73 -47.53 14.38
N ASP A 679 -112.23 -47.56 13.14
CA ASP A 679 -113.25 -48.52 12.68
C ASP A 679 -112.57 -49.77 12.09
N ILE A 680 -112.73 -50.91 12.76
CA ILE A 680 -112.09 -52.17 12.36
C ILE A 680 -112.99 -52.92 11.37
N THR A 681 -112.44 -53.25 10.20
CA THR A 681 -113.17 -53.95 9.14
C THR A 681 -112.43 -55.18 8.61
N GLU A 682 -113.18 -56.15 8.07
CA GLU A 682 -112.63 -57.27 7.30
C GLU A 682 -112.52 -56.92 5.82
N ALA A 683 -111.54 -57.49 5.12
CA ALA A 683 -111.17 -57.16 3.74
C ALA A 683 -112.27 -57.44 2.67
N ILE A 684 -113.47 -57.87 3.05
CA ILE A 684 -114.54 -58.30 2.14
C ILE A 684 -115.38 -57.09 1.68
N LYS A 685 -114.71 -56.15 0.99
CA LYS A 685 -115.29 -55.19 0.04
C LYS A 685 -114.19 -54.41 -0.70
N SER A 686 -113.16 -55.09 -1.22
CA SER A 686 -111.99 -54.39 -1.76
C SER A 686 -111.41 -55.01 -3.03
N ARG A 687 -112.20 -55.07 -4.10
CA ARG A 687 -111.64 -55.16 -5.47
C ARG A 687 -111.96 -53.94 -6.33
N MET A 688 -113.09 -53.27 -6.07
CA MET A 688 -113.37 -51.96 -6.67
C MET A 688 -112.75 -50.82 -5.83
N LEU A 689 -112.74 -50.95 -4.51
CA LEU A 689 -112.18 -49.93 -3.61
C LEU A 689 -110.63 -49.88 -3.66
N SER A 690 -109.94 -51.00 -3.90
CA SER A 690 -108.48 -51.02 -4.08
C SER A 690 -108.05 -50.31 -5.37
N TYR A 691 -108.88 -50.32 -6.41
CA TYR A 691 -108.67 -49.51 -7.61
C TYR A 691 -108.86 -48.01 -7.32
N PHE A 692 -109.90 -47.64 -6.55
CA PHE A 692 -110.16 -46.23 -6.18
C PHE A 692 -109.22 -45.68 -5.09
N LEU A 693 -108.72 -46.49 -4.16
CA LEU A 693 -107.71 -46.12 -3.17
C LEU A 693 -106.32 -46.01 -3.81
N SER A 694 -106.02 -46.84 -4.82
CA SER A 694 -104.83 -46.66 -5.68
C SER A 694 -104.86 -45.34 -6.46
N LEU A 695 -106.02 -44.75 -6.68
CA LEU A 695 -106.18 -43.43 -7.31
C LEU A 695 -105.98 -42.28 -6.31
N ARG A 696 -106.22 -42.50 -5.00
CA ARG A 696 -105.97 -41.50 -3.93
C ARG A 696 -104.48 -41.31 -3.62
N THR A 697 -103.65 -42.33 -3.84
CA THR A 697 -102.19 -42.29 -3.60
C THR A 697 -101.36 -41.88 -4.83
N ARG A 698 -102.00 -41.52 -5.96
CA ARG A 698 -101.30 -41.05 -7.18
C ARG A 698 -101.95 -39.79 -7.78
N PRO A 699 -101.76 -38.61 -7.15
CA PRO A 699 -102.34 -37.34 -7.62
C PRO A 699 -101.90 -36.98 -9.06
N TRP A 700 -100.66 -37.31 -9.43
CA TRP A 700 -100.09 -37.04 -10.75
C TRP A 700 -100.81 -37.77 -11.90
N THR A 701 -101.33 -38.98 -11.68
CA THR A 701 -102.08 -39.70 -12.72
C THR A 701 -103.48 -39.13 -12.96
N VAL A 702 -104.13 -38.60 -11.92
CA VAL A 702 -105.43 -37.92 -12.03
C VAL A 702 -105.27 -36.57 -12.73
N PHE A 703 -104.20 -35.82 -12.41
CA PHE A 703 -103.83 -34.61 -13.13
C PHE A 703 -103.54 -34.88 -14.61
N GLY A 704 -102.84 -35.97 -14.92
CA GLY A 704 -102.57 -36.39 -16.30
C GLY A 704 -103.84 -36.72 -17.10
N ILE A 705 -104.81 -37.42 -16.49
CA ILE A 705 -106.09 -37.74 -17.14
C ILE A 705 -106.93 -36.47 -17.36
N CYS A 706 -107.05 -35.60 -16.35
CA CYS A 706 -107.77 -34.33 -16.48
C CYS A 706 -107.12 -33.41 -17.52
N LEU A 707 -105.78 -33.31 -17.53
CA LEU A 707 -105.04 -32.51 -18.52
C LEU A 707 -105.24 -33.06 -19.93
N SER A 708 -105.23 -34.39 -20.11
CA SER A 708 -105.47 -35.00 -21.42
C SER A 708 -106.88 -34.78 -21.96
N ILE A 709 -107.91 -34.78 -21.09
CA ILE A 709 -109.31 -34.50 -21.47
C ILE A 709 -109.48 -33.02 -21.84
N VAL A 710 -108.86 -32.10 -21.10
CA VAL A 710 -108.92 -30.65 -21.37
C VAL A 710 -108.15 -30.30 -22.65
N VAL A 711 -106.96 -30.86 -22.86
CA VAL A 711 -106.18 -30.68 -24.09
C VAL A 711 -106.93 -31.24 -25.30
N PHE A 712 -107.57 -32.40 -25.18
CA PHE A 712 -108.38 -32.97 -26.26
C PHE A 712 -109.59 -32.08 -26.61
N ALA A 713 -110.29 -31.52 -25.60
CA ALA A 713 -111.40 -30.61 -25.81
C ALA A 713 -110.95 -29.26 -26.44
N ILE A 714 -109.79 -28.73 -26.04
CA ILE A 714 -109.21 -27.50 -26.62
C ILE A 714 -108.76 -27.75 -28.06
N CYS A 715 -108.09 -28.87 -28.34
CA CYS A 715 -107.70 -29.22 -29.72
C CYS A 715 -108.92 -29.42 -30.62
N LEU A 716 -109.99 -30.08 -30.13
CA LEU A 716 -111.21 -30.29 -30.90
C LEU A 716 -111.93 -28.96 -31.21
N THR A 717 -111.99 -28.04 -30.25
CA THR A 717 -112.62 -26.72 -30.44
C THR A 717 -111.81 -25.81 -31.38
N VAL A 718 -110.48 -25.84 -31.30
CA VAL A 718 -109.59 -25.12 -32.22
C VAL A 718 -109.71 -25.68 -33.64
N PHE A 719 -109.81 -27.01 -33.81
CA PHE A 719 -109.98 -27.66 -35.11
C PHE A 719 -111.33 -27.32 -35.77
N ILE A 720 -112.41 -27.30 -34.99
CA ILE A 720 -113.75 -26.91 -35.47
C ILE A 720 -113.76 -25.41 -35.83
N SER A 721 -113.15 -24.55 -35.01
CA SER A 721 -113.05 -23.10 -35.26
C SER A 721 -112.24 -22.77 -36.52
N THR A 722 -111.09 -23.40 -36.70
CA THR A 722 -110.25 -23.21 -37.90
C THR A 722 -110.92 -23.73 -39.18
N PHE A 723 -111.66 -24.83 -39.10
CA PHE A 723 -112.45 -25.34 -40.23
C PHE A 723 -113.60 -24.40 -40.63
N ILE A 724 -114.27 -23.77 -39.65
CA ILE A 724 -115.34 -22.78 -39.89
C ILE A 724 -114.78 -21.46 -40.45
N PHE A 725 -113.63 -21.01 -39.95
CA PHE A 725 -112.97 -19.78 -40.41
C PHE A 725 -112.47 -19.91 -41.86
N TRP A 726 -111.89 -21.06 -42.24
CA TRP A 726 -111.44 -21.30 -43.62
C TRP A 726 -112.61 -21.37 -44.63
N LYS A 727 -113.80 -21.77 -44.17
CA LYS A 727 -115.00 -21.82 -45.02
C LYS A 727 -115.61 -20.42 -45.28
N SER A 728 -115.35 -19.42 -44.44
CA SER A 728 -115.95 -18.07 -44.57
C SER A 728 -115.08 -17.05 -45.33
N VAL A 729 -113.77 -17.28 -45.47
CA VAL A 729 -112.81 -16.33 -46.10
C VAL A 729 -112.87 -16.32 -47.65
N LYS A 730 -113.77 -17.08 -48.29
CA LYS A 730 -113.87 -17.14 -49.76
C LYS A 730 -114.93 -16.26 -50.42
N LYS A 731 -115.66 -15.37 -49.73
CA LYS A 731 -116.57 -14.43 -50.40
C LYS A 731 -116.61 -13.02 -49.78
N SER A 732 -116.43 -12.05 -50.68
CA SER A 732 -116.60 -10.59 -50.58
C SER A 732 -115.43 -9.74 -50.07
N ARG A 733 -115.09 -8.74 -50.89
CA ARG A 733 -113.80 -8.11 -51.09
C ARG A 733 -114.08 -6.60 -51.35
N VAL A 734 -113.19 -5.72 -50.87
CA VAL A 734 -112.86 -4.33 -51.32
C VAL A 734 -113.93 -3.22 -51.06
N GLN A 735 -113.66 -1.92 -50.81
CA GLN A 735 -112.58 -0.93 -51.09
C GLN A 735 -112.61 0.26 -50.07
N PRO A 736 -111.55 1.13 -49.99
CA PRO A 736 -111.39 2.21 -49.01
C PRO A 736 -111.48 3.67 -49.58
N LYS A 737 -111.61 4.67 -48.69
CA LYS A 737 -111.33 6.13 -48.88
C LYS A 737 -110.96 6.71 -47.50
N GLY A 738 -110.03 7.63 -47.25
CA GLY A 738 -108.97 8.31 -48.00
C GLY A 738 -108.33 9.39 -47.09
N LYS A 739 -107.00 9.58 -47.23
CA LYS A 739 -106.17 10.80 -46.99
C LYS A 739 -106.07 11.43 -45.56
N ILE A 740 -104.86 11.44 -44.93
CA ILE A 740 -103.79 12.50 -44.88
C ILE A 740 -103.89 13.33 -43.56
N ARG A 741 -102.87 13.73 -42.76
CA ARG A 741 -101.38 13.82 -42.76
C ARG A 741 -100.92 14.10 -41.29
N LYS A 742 -99.82 13.51 -40.79
CA LYS A 742 -98.45 14.10 -40.51
C LYS A 742 -98.36 14.98 -39.24
N ILE A 743 -97.52 14.70 -38.21
CA ILE A 743 -96.06 15.00 -38.01
C ILE A 743 -95.73 14.45 -36.59
N ILE A 744 -94.86 13.45 -36.28
CA ILE A 744 -93.37 13.29 -36.26
C ILE A 744 -92.62 14.38 -35.45
N ARG A 745 -92.03 14.13 -34.26
CA ARG A 745 -90.68 13.58 -33.93
C ARG A 745 -90.53 13.70 -32.37
N ARG A 746 -90.22 12.67 -31.55
CA ARG A 746 -88.90 12.14 -31.11
C ARG A 746 -87.81 13.19 -30.82
N PRO A 747 -86.90 13.01 -29.83
CA PRO A 747 -86.40 11.75 -29.23
C PRO A 747 -87.26 11.15 -28.12
#